data_AF-W2WLP3-F1
#
_entry.id   AF-W2WLP3-F1
#
_cell.length_a   1.000
_cell.length_b   1.000
_cell.length_c   1.000
_cell.angle_alpha   90.00
_cell.angle_beta   90.00
_cell.angle_gamma   90.00
#
_symmetry.space_group_name_H-M   'P 1'
#
loop_
_entity.id
_entity.type
_entity.pdbx_description
1 polymer ?
#
loop_
_entity_poly.entity_id
_entity_poly.type
_entity_poly.pdbx_seq_one_letter_code
_entity_poly.pdbx_strand_id
1 'polypeptide(L)'
;MEPNAPSPTETKKLGFESGKALMAEGPQVLHEYMASKFGAAMGRVMPQMDVRFSNLSVSADIVVVDDPGVKHELPTIPNTMKKAFVGPKKRVVRKQILKDVSGMFAPGKITLLLGQPGSGKSSLLKMLSGRFPIEKNITFVDYVSQRDKHYPVLTVKETLEFAHKFCGGELSRRGEELLSKGSPQENMEALVAAKAVFEHYPEVIIEQLGLQNCQDTIVGDAMTRGVSGGERKRVTTGEMEFGMKYVTLMDEISTGLDSAATFDIISTQRSVAHKLRKTVVIALLQPSPEVFALFDDLMIMNEGQVMYHGPCNQVEEYFEGLGFSCPPERDIADYLLDLGTPEQYRYQVQNYHTKQPRSAGEFAEAFRESRIHRETLNELEAPHDEDLLHNVAEIIDPTPTFHQSVVENTMTLLRRQLMVTYRNTPFIVGRLMMIIFMGIVFSTVFYDFDPTQVAVVIGVLFATVMFLSMGQSSQIPTYLAERDIFYKQRGANFFRTGSYVLATSASQIPLAVVETIIFGSLIILLLSNLSMGMWFFFLAAIGRNGNIATPLGMVSVLVFVVFAGFIVTKSQIPDYFTWAHWISPITWSLKALAVNQYRSDPMDVCVYEGVDYCATYGLKMGEYYLGLFGMDTEKEWVAYGIIYTAAIEDGGRRVVHKARDTTNKNAANGTDGYVVDIDNREKNFTPVTVAFQDLWYSVPDPHNPKESLDLLKGINGFAVPGSITALMGSSGAGKTTLMDVIAGRKTGGKITGKILLNGYEATDLAIRRCTGYCEQMGVHSEAATIREALTFSSFLRQDASVPDAKKYDSVNECIELLGLEDIADQIIRGSSVEQMKRLTIGVELAAQPSVIFLGEPTSGLDARSAKLIMDGVRKVADSGRTIICTIHQPSSEVFYLFDSLLLLKRGGETVFYGNLGKNCRNLVDYFEGIPGVAPLPKGYNPATWMLECIGAGVGNSAGNQTNFVDYFNKSSYRQVLDSEMAKEGVTVPSPDLPEMVFAKKRAATWATQMKFVVTRFFQMYWRTPTYNLTRMILAVFLALLFGLVFVDAEYDSYSGLNSGVGMIFLATLFNSVVAFCENLRRFVVVSACTFLY
;
A
#
# COMPACT_ATOMS: atom_id res chain seq x y z
N MET A 1 55.81 -13.36 -26.03
CA MET A 1 55.62 -12.02 -25.44
C MET A 1 54.28 -12.05 -24.75
N GLU A 2 54.28 -12.50 -23.48
CA GLU A 2 53.12 -12.42 -22.59
C GLU A 2 52.88 -10.93 -22.27
N PRO A 3 51.62 -10.47 -22.23
CA PRO A 3 51.31 -9.13 -21.76
C PRO A 3 51.52 -9.06 -20.25
N ASN A 4 52.34 -8.10 -19.83
CA ASN A 4 52.70 -7.81 -18.45
C ASN A 4 51.47 -7.74 -17.52
N ALA A 5 51.60 -8.37 -16.35
CA ALA A 5 50.70 -8.21 -15.23
C ALA A 5 50.58 -6.74 -14.80
N PRO A 6 49.37 -6.27 -14.41
CA PRO A 6 49.21 -4.92 -13.88
C PRO A 6 49.90 -4.79 -12.51
N SER A 7 50.62 -3.70 -12.32
CA SER A 7 51.20 -3.23 -11.05
C SER A 7 50.13 -3.06 -9.95
N PRO A 8 50.49 -3.16 -8.66
CA PRO A 8 49.53 -2.99 -7.56
C PRO A 8 48.95 -1.58 -7.60
N THR A 9 47.64 -1.50 -7.84
CA THR A 9 46.82 -0.29 -7.80
C THR A 9 47.02 0.47 -6.48
N GLU A 10 47.36 1.76 -6.57
CA GLU A 10 47.19 2.72 -5.48
C GLU A 10 45.76 2.57 -4.93
N THR A 11 45.62 2.17 -3.66
CA THR A 11 44.33 2.14 -2.98
C THR A 11 43.78 3.57 -2.89
N LYS A 12 42.82 3.90 -3.75
CA LYS A 12 42.06 5.15 -3.73
C LYS A 12 41.48 5.38 -2.33
N LYS A 13 41.69 6.58 -1.76
CA LYS A 13 41.24 6.92 -0.41
C LYS A 13 39.76 7.29 -0.41
N LEU A 14 38.92 6.47 0.23
CA LEU A 14 37.53 6.81 0.55
C LEU A 14 37.49 7.87 1.67
N GLY A 15 36.58 8.83 1.56
CA GLY A 15 36.32 9.81 2.62
C GLY A 15 35.30 9.27 3.62
N PHE A 16 35.56 9.44 4.93
CA PHE A 16 34.70 8.93 6.01
C PHE A 16 33.78 9.99 6.61
N GLU A 17 33.74 11.20 6.06
CA GLU A 17 33.08 12.37 6.66
C GLU A 17 31.56 12.42 6.42
N SER A 18 31.04 11.68 5.42
CA SER A 18 29.61 11.62 5.10
C SER A 18 29.28 10.40 4.24
N GLY A 19 27.99 10.03 4.16
CA GLY A 19 27.55 8.96 3.26
C GLY A 19 27.87 9.27 1.80
N LYS A 20 27.82 10.54 1.41
CA LYS A 20 28.19 11.01 0.07
C LYS A 20 29.69 10.84 -0.21
N ALA A 21 30.55 11.06 0.79
CA ALA A 21 31.99 10.84 0.65
C ALA A 21 32.34 9.34 0.57
N LEU A 22 31.61 8.50 1.29
CA LEU A 22 31.72 7.04 1.21
C LEU A 22 31.27 6.50 -0.16
N MET A 23 30.33 7.18 -0.81
CA MET A 23 29.75 6.77 -2.11
C MET A 23 30.34 7.50 -3.31
N ALA A 24 31.36 8.36 -3.11
CA ALA A 24 31.91 9.23 -4.16
C ALA A 24 32.48 8.46 -5.37
N GLU A 25 33.06 7.28 -5.13
CA GLU A 25 33.61 6.39 -6.17
C GLU A 25 32.62 5.26 -6.56
N GLY A 26 31.39 5.30 -6.04
CA GLY A 26 30.32 4.34 -6.29
C GLY A 26 30.25 3.16 -5.32
N PRO A 27 29.12 2.42 -5.30
CA PRO A 27 28.85 1.34 -4.34
C PRO A 27 29.81 0.15 -4.45
N GLN A 28 30.26 -0.18 -5.67
CA GLN A 28 31.13 -1.33 -5.90
C GLN A 28 32.50 -1.17 -5.21
N VAL A 29 33.05 0.04 -5.26
CA VAL A 29 34.33 0.38 -4.61
C VAL A 29 34.18 0.33 -3.09
N LEU A 30 33.06 0.82 -2.56
CA LEU A 30 32.75 0.72 -1.13
C LEU A 30 32.67 -0.74 -0.67
N HIS A 31 31.94 -1.60 -1.39
CA HIS A 31 31.82 -3.02 -1.04
C HIS A 31 33.16 -3.75 -1.11
N GLU A 32 34.01 -3.43 -2.09
CA GLU A 32 35.35 -3.99 -2.21
C GLU A 32 36.28 -3.52 -1.07
N TYR A 33 36.20 -2.25 -0.71
CA TYR A 33 36.91 -1.71 0.44
C TYR A 33 36.47 -2.38 1.75
N MET A 34 35.16 -2.54 1.96
CA MET A 34 34.62 -3.25 3.13
C MET A 34 35.06 -4.72 3.16
N ALA A 35 34.93 -5.43 2.03
CA ALA A 35 35.30 -6.84 1.95
C ALA A 35 36.79 -7.06 2.25
N SER A 36 37.67 -6.20 1.71
CA SER A 36 39.11 -6.29 1.93
C SER A 36 39.50 -5.95 3.37
N LYS A 37 39.01 -4.84 3.92
CA LYS A 37 39.36 -4.39 5.28
C LYS A 37 38.73 -5.25 6.36
N PHE A 38 37.47 -5.65 6.22
CA PHE A 38 36.82 -6.53 7.19
C PHE A 38 37.37 -7.95 7.12
N GLY A 39 37.64 -8.46 5.91
CA GLY A 39 38.30 -9.76 5.74
C GLY A 39 39.68 -9.82 6.42
N ALA A 40 40.51 -8.78 6.23
CA ALA A 40 41.81 -8.68 6.87
C ALA A 40 41.72 -8.61 8.41
N ALA A 41 40.80 -7.81 8.96
CA ALA A 41 40.65 -7.64 10.40
C ALA A 41 39.96 -8.83 11.11
N MET A 42 39.14 -9.60 10.41
CA MET A 42 38.55 -10.85 10.94
C MET A 42 39.53 -12.04 10.89
N GLY A 43 40.61 -11.95 10.10
CA GLY A 43 41.56 -13.04 9.89
C GLY A 43 40.96 -14.28 9.21
N ARG A 44 39.75 -14.16 8.63
CA ARG A 44 38.99 -15.22 7.94
C ARG A 44 38.05 -14.65 6.89
N VAL A 45 37.46 -15.53 6.07
CA VAL A 45 36.45 -15.15 5.06
C VAL A 45 35.21 -14.56 5.74
N MET A 46 34.55 -13.61 5.07
CA MET A 46 33.29 -13.02 5.53
C MET A 46 32.24 -14.10 5.86
N PRO A 47 31.38 -13.88 6.88
CA PRO A 47 30.39 -14.87 7.27
C PRO A 47 29.39 -15.13 6.14
N GLN A 48 29.05 -16.40 5.96
CA GLN A 48 28.22 -16.89 4.86
C GLN A 48 27.06 -17.73 5.40
N MET A 49 25.97 -17.79 4.63
CA MET A 49 24.81 -18.61 4.96
C MET A 49 24.19 -19.16 3.67
N ASP A 50 24.19 -20.48 3.53
CA ASP A 50 23.42 -21.15 2.48
C ASP A 50 21.98 -21.42 2.94
N VAL A 51 21.05 -21.52 2.00
CA VAL A 51 19.65 -21.86 2.27
C VAL A 51 19.32 -23.16 1.56
N ARG A 52 19.26 -24.26 2.33
CA ARG A 52 18.89 -25.58 1.82
C ARG A 52 17.46 -25.93 2.20
N PHE A 53 16.69 -26.44 1.24
CA PHE A 53 15.34 -26.91 1.48
C PHE A 53 15.03 -28.14 0.65
N SER A 54 14.32 -29.09 1.26
CA SER A 54 13.92 -30.35 0.63
C SER A 54 12.45 -30.64 0.90
N ASN A 55 11.77 -31.14 -0.14
CA ASN A 55 10.38 -31.61 -0.11
C ASN A 55 9.40 -30.62 0.53
N LEU A 56 9.56 -29.32 0.22
CA LEU A 56 8.68 -28.28 0.73
C LEU A 56 7.32 -28.37 0.03
N SER A 57 6.27 -28.59 0.81
CA SER A 57 4.89 -28.58 0.33
C SER A 57 4.04 -27.62 1.15
N VAL A 58 3.21 -26.83 0.45
CA VAL A 58 2.21 -25.94 1.08
C VAL A 58 0.88 -26.32 0.51
N SER A 59 -0.10 -26.48 1.40
CA SER A 59 -1.48 -26.67 1.00
C SER A 59 -2.36 -25.63 1.67
N ALA A 60 -3.28 -25.08 0.90
CA ALA A 60 -4.33 -24.21 1.39
C ALA A 60 -5.68 -24.88 1.14
N ASP A 61 -6.45 -25.02 2.21
CA ASP A 61 -7.85 -25.42 2.13
C ASP A 61 -8.68 -24.32 1.47
N ILE A 62 -9.11 -24.56 0.23
CA ILE A 62 -9.99 -23.65 -0.51
C ILE A 62 -11.41 -24.17 -0.37
N VAL A 63 -12.32 -23.32 0.07
CA VAL A 63 -13.74 -23.65 0.10
C VAL A 63 -14.27 -23.46 -1.32
N VAL A 64 -14.47 -24.57 -2.04
CA VAL A 64 -15.11 -24.56 -3.36
C VAL A 64 -16.61 -24.71 -3.15
N VAL A 65 -17.39 -23.83 -3.78
CA VAL A 65 -18.85 -23.87 -3.76
C VAL A 65 -19.30 -24.59 -5.04
N ASP A 66 -19.71 -25.85 -4.92
CA ASP A 66 -19.98 -26.79 -6.02
C ASP A 66 -21.29 -26.55 -6.80
N ASP A 67 -21.85 -25.34 -6.78
CA ASP A 67 -23.15 -25.09 -7.41
C ASP A 67 -22.99 -24.20 -8.66
N PRO A 68 -23.13 -24.75 -9.89
CA PRO A 68 -22.91 -24.02 -11.14
C PRO A 68 -23.87 -22.84 -11.35
N GLY A 69 -25.01 -22.81 -10.63
CA GLY A 69 -25.90 -21.64 -10.57
C GLY A 69 -25.50 -20.56 -9.55
N VAL A 70 -24.46 -20.81 -8.74
CA VAL A 70 -24.04 -20.00 -7.56
C VAL A 70 -22.69 -19.30 -7.80
N LYS A 71 -22.08 -19.44 -8.98
CA LYS A 71 -20.76 -18.84 -9.31
C LYS A 71 -20.64 -17.34 -8.95
N HIS A 72 -21.75 -16.60 -8.91
CA HIS A 72 -21.78 -15.17 -8.55
C HIS A 72 -22.89 -14.79 -7.55
N GLU A 73 -23.12 -15.56 -6.48
CA GLU A 73 -24.01 -15.09 -5.41
C GLU A 73 -23.41 -13.87 -4.67
N LEU A 74 -24.04 -12.71 -4.86
CA LEU A 74 -23.70 -11.47 -4.16
C LEU A 74 -23.81 -11.68 -2.63
N PRO A 75 -22.88 -11.16 -1.82
CA PRO A 75 -22.87 -11.27 -0.37
C PRO A 75 -23.94 -10.35 0.23
N THR A 76 -25.20 -10.74 0.17
CA THR A 76 -26.32 -10.05 0.81
C THR A 76 -26.64 -10.67 2.17
N ILE A 77 -27.45 -10.00 3.00
CA ILE A 77 -27.88 -10.57 4.30
C ILE A 77 -28.58 -11.92 4.11
N PRO A 78 -29.58 -12.08 3.21
CA PRO A 78 -30.23 -13.37 3.01
C PRO A 78 -29.25 -14.45 2.56
N ASN A 79 -28.32 -14.15 1.66
CA ASN A 79 -27.32 -15.11 1.19
C ASN A 79 -26.33 -15.48 2.29
N THR A 80 -25.98 -14.53 3.16
CA THR A 80 -25.07 -14.76 4.30
C THR A 80 -25.76 -15.57 5.40
N MET A 81 -27.03 -15.28 5.71
CA MET A 81 -27.84 -16.06 6.65
C MET A 81 -28.11 -17.45 6.09
N LYS A 82 -28.47 -17.58 4.81
CA LYS A 82 -28.58 -18.87 4.11
C LYS A 82 -27.29 -19.67 4.25
N LYS A 83 -26.12 -19.05 4.06
CA LYS A 83 -24.80 -19.69 4.27
C LYS A 83 -24.48 -20.03 5.73
N ALA A 84 -25.12 -19.37 6.71
CA ALA A 84 -24.93 -19.62 8.14
C ALA A 84 -25.87 -20.72 8.67
N PHE A 85 -27.13 -20.74 8.22
CA PHE A 85 -28.16 -21.70 8.64
C PHE A 85 -28.16 -22.98 7.79
N VAL A 86 -27.97 -22.85 6.48
CA VAL A 86 -27.71 -23.97 5.56
C VAL A 86 -26.20 -24.08 5.49
N GLY A 87 -25.60 -24.76 6.47
CA GLY A 87 -24.17 -25.06 6.44
C GLY A 87 -23.84 -25.60 5.04
N PRO A 88 -23.00 -24.93 4.23
CA PRO A 88 -22.80 -25.40 2.88
C PRO A 88 -22.23 -26.80 3.00
N LYS A 89 -22.56 -27.70 2.08
CA LYS A 89 -21.67 -28.82 1.77
C LYS A 89 -20.38 -28.20 1.23
N LYS A 90 -19.58 -27.60 2.12
CA LYS A 90 -18.31 -26.94 1.84
C LYS A 90 -17.37 -28.09 1.51
N ARG A 91 -17.26 -28.42 0.23
CA ARG A 91 -16.16 -29.27 -0.20
C ARG A 91 -14.90 -28.41 -0.08
N VAL A 92 -14.22 -28.59 1.04
CA VAL A 92 -12.90 -28.02 1.24
C VAL A 92 -11.96 -28.77 0.31
N VAL A 93 -11.61 -28.15 -0.81
CA VAL A 93 -10.59 -28.69 -1.72
C VAL A 93 -9.26 -28.19 -1.21
N ARG A 94 -8.43 -29.12 -0.73
CA ARG A 94 -7.06 -28.84 -0.34
C ARG A 94 -6.24 -28.59 -1.60
N LYS A 95 -6.04 -27.33 -1.96
CA LYS A 95 -5.17 -26.95 -3.10
C LYS A 95 -3.74 -26.91 -2.61
N GLN A 96 -2.89 -27.77 -3.15
CA GLN A 96 -1.44 -27.64 -2.96
C GLN A 96 -0.94 -26.43 -3.76
N ILE A 97 -0.35 -25.47 -3.05
CA ILE A 97 0.27 -24.27 -3.61
C ILE A 97 1.73 -24.57 -4.00
N LEU A 98 2.46 -25.30 -3.16
CA LEU A 98 3.81 -25.80 -3.44
C LEU A 98 3.79 -27.32 -3.37
N LYS A 99 4.42 -27.98 -4.34
CA LYS A 99 4.41 -29.44 -4.51
C LYS A 99 5.85 -29.97 -4.54
N ASP A 100 6.32 -30.45 -3.40
CA ASP A 100 7.62 -31.12 -3.22
C ASP A 100 8.80 -30.35 -3.84
N VAL A 101 8.91 -29.08 -3.45
CA VAL A 101 9.95 -28.17 -3.93
C VAL A 101 11.24 -28.41 -3.14
N SER A 102 12.32 -28.74 -3.85
CA SER A 102 13.67 -28.93 -3.29
C SER A 102 14.67 -28.05 -4.04
N GLY A 103 15.64 -27.49 -3.32
CA GLY A 103 16.63 -26.59 -3.89
C GLY A 103 17.57 -26.01 -2.84
N MET A 104 18.63 -25.36 -3.31
CA MET A 104 19.66 -24.74 -2.50
C MET A 104 20.02 -23.37 -3.06
N PHE A 105 20.09 -22.36 -2.20
CA PHE A 105 20.67 -21.06 -2.55
C PHE A 105 22.05 -20.93 -1.92
N ALA A 106 23.06 -20.81 -2.76
CA ALA A 106 24.47 -20.78 -2.34
C ALA A 106 24.94 -19.36 -1.96
N PRO A 107 25.88 -19.23 -1.01
CA PRO A 107 26.43 -17.95 -0.59
C PRO A 107 27.28 -17.30 -1.68
N GLY A 108 27.22 -15.97 -1.74
CA GLY A 108 27.98 -15.18 -2.70
C GLY A 108 27.45 -15.21 -4.13
N LYS A 109 26.26 -15.79 -4.33
CA LYS A 109 25.53 -15.80 -5.59
C LYS A 109 24.25 -15.00 -5.52
N ILE A 110 23.82 -14.51 -6.67
CA ILE A 110 22.50 -13.89 -6.87
C ILE A 110 21.61 -14.81 -7.73
N THR A 111 20.46 -15.21 -7.18
CA THR A 111 19.53 -16.15 -7.82
C THR A 111 18.25 -15.47 -8.27
N LEU A 112 17.87 -15.66 -9.54
CA LEU A 112 16.60 -15.21 -10.10
C LEU A 112 15.50 -16.25 -9.86
N LEU A 113 14.38 -15.85 -9.26
CA LEU A 113 13.18 -16.66 -9.15
C LEU A 113 12.14 -16.21 -10.19
N LEU A 114 11.97 -17.01 -11.24
CA LEU A 114 11.09 -16.73 -12.36
C LEU A 114 9.86 -17.66 -12.34
N GLY A 115 8.74 -17.18 -12.86
CA GLY A 115 7.52 -17.97 -12.98
C GLY A 115 6.27 -17.12 -13.10
N GLN A 116 5.20 -17.73 -13.58
CA GLN A 116 3.94 -17.04 -13.83
C GLN A 116 3.29 -16.49 -12.55
N PRO A 117 2.38 -15.50 -12.64
CA PRO A 117 1.51 -15.14 -11.53
C PRO A 117 0.79 -16.37 -10.97
N GLY A 118 0.86 -16.57 -9.66
CA GLY A 118 0.23 -17.73 -9.01
C GLY A 118 1.05 -19.03 -9.05
N SER A 119 2.26 -19.05 -9.61
CA SER A 119 3.13 -20.24 -9.63
C SER A 119 3.72 -20.63 -8.27
N GLY A 120 3.55 -19.81 -7.23
CA GLY A 120 4.00 -20.08 -5.87
C GLY A 120 5.27 -19.35 -5.43
N LYS A 121 5.85 -18.46 -6.26
CA LYS A 121 7.09 -17.70 -5.96
C LYS A 121 7.06 -17.01 -4.58
N SER A 122 6.09 -16.13 -4.35
CA SER A 122 5.94 -15.42 -3.10
C SER A 122 5.63 -16.35 -1.92
N SER A 123 4.98 -17.50 -2.17
CA SER A 123 4.75 -18.52 -1.14
C SER A 123 6.05 -19.23 -0.74
N LEU A 124 6.93 -19.51 -1.69
CA LEU A 124 8.27 -20.05 -1.42
C LEU A 124 9.11 -19.05 -0.62
N LEU A 125 9.21 -17.80 -1.07
CA LEU A 125 9.98 -16.76 -0.37
C LEU A 125 9.44 -16.48 1.05
N LYS A 126 8.12 -16.47 1.23
CA LYS A 126 7.50 -16.33 2.56
C LYS A 126 7.75 -17.53 3.47
N MET A 127 7.86 -18.73 2.90
CA MET A 127 8.22 -19.92 3.67
C MET A 127 9.67 -19.84 4.14
N LEU A 128 10.58 -19.52 3.22
CA LEU A 128 12.01 -19.43 3.52
C LEU A 128 12.34 -18.28 4.48
N SER A 129 11.53 -17.21 4.49
CA SER A 129 11.65 -16.11 5.46
C SER A 129 10.93 -16.34 6.79
N GLY A 130 10.41 -17.55 7.06
CA GLY A 130 9.74 -17.86 8.33
C GLY A 130 8.41 -17.12 8.56
N ARG A 131 7.75 -16.65 7.49
CA ARG A 131 6.47 -15.94 7.58
C ARG A 131 5.26 -16.87 7.65
N PHE A 132 5.45 -18.17 7.36
CA PHE A 132 4.45 -19.21 7.62
C PHE A 132 4.66 -19.83 9.02
N PRO A 133 3.58 -20.25 9.71
CA PRO A 133 3.67 -20.93 11.01
C PRO A 133 4.13 -22.38 10.82
N ILE A 134 5.38 -22.55 10.40
CA ILE A 134 6.07 -23.83 10.37
C ILE A 134 7.07 -23.81 11.53
N GLU A 135 7.14 -24.87 12.30
CA GLU A 135 8.16 -25.04 13.34
C GLU A 135 9.53 -25.09 12.68
N LYS A 136 10.23 -23.96 12.52
CA LYS A 136 11.69 -23.89 12.28
C LYS A 136 12.29 -22.47 12.39
N ASN A 137 13.52 -22.44 12.92
CA ASN A 137 14.36 -21.29 13.28
C ASN A 137 15.05 -20.62 12.08
N ILE A 138 14.35 -19.80 11.29
CA ILE A 138 15.02 -18.93 10.30
C ILE A 138 14.78 -17.47 10.66
N THR A 139 15.61 -16.92 11.56
CA THR A 139 15.50 -15.53 12.06
C THR A 139 16.38 -14.53 11.31
N PHE A 140 17.21 -14.99 10.36
CA PHE A 140 18.31 -14.22 9.75
C PHE A 140 18.11 -13.86 8.28
N VAL A 141 16.85 -13.79 7.85
CA VAL A 141 16.47 -13.50 6.46
C VAL A 141 15.86 -12.12 6.36
N ASP A 142 16.34 -11.32 5.41
CA ASP A 142 15.66 -10.12 4.93
C ASP A 142 14.58 -10.51 3.93
N TYR A 143 13.40 -9.91 4.06
CA TYR A 143 12.29 -10.13 3.15
C TYR A 143 11.72 -8.78 2.72
N VAL A 144 12.01 -8.41 1.47
CA VAL A 144 11.41 -7.25 0.82
C VAL A 144 10.07 -7.68 0.24
N SER A 145 8.99 -7.17 0.84
CA SER A 145 7.64 -7.54 0.42
C SER A 145 7.20 -6.84 -0.86
N GLN A 146 6.34 -7.50 -1.63
CA GLN A 146 5.69 -6.91 -2.81
C GLN A 146 4.90 -5.62 -2.50
N ARG A 147 4.30 -5.51 -1.29
CA ARG A 147 3.43 -4.39 -0.91
C ARG A 147 4.19 -3.28 -0.18
N ASP A 148 4.10 -2.06 -0.72
CA ASP A 148 4.78 -0.89 -0.16
C ASP A 148 3.88 -0.12 0.82
N LYS A 149 3.85 -0.55 2.08
CA LYS A 149 3.10 0.11 3.16
C LYS A 149 4.04 0.85 4.09
N HIS A 150 3.92 2.17 4.16
CA HIS A 150 4.75 3.06 4.98
C HIS A 150 3.88 4.06 5.74
N TYR A 151 4.45 4.71 6.76
CA TYR A 151 3.77 5.83 7.42
C TYR A 151 3.73 7.02 6.45
N PRO A 152 2.54 7.54 6.07
CA PRO A 152 2.43 8.56 5.03
C PRO A 152 3.03 9.92 5.41
N VAL A 153 3.16 10.18 6.72
CA VAL A 153 3.63 11.46 7.28
C VAL A 153 5.14 11.52 7.55
N LEU A 154 5.85 10.39 7.42
CA LEU A 154 7.30 10.35 7.57
C LEU A 154 7.98 10.64 6.24
N THR A 155 9.15 11.27 6.30
CA THR A 155 10.00 11.44 5.12
C THR A 155 10.73 10.15 4.76
N VAL A 156 11.26 10.09 3.54
CA VAL A 156 12.11 8.97 3.10
C VAL A 156 13.30 8.78 4.04
N LYS A 157 14.02 9.88 4.35
CA LYS A 157 15.18 9.87 5.25
C LYS A 157 14.82 9.38 6.64
N GLU A 158 13.75 9.91 7.23
CA GLU A 158 13.29 9.48 8.56
C GLU A 158 12.93 7.99 8.62
N THR A 159 12.27 7.48 7.57
CA THR A 159 11.90 6.07 7.47
C THR A 159 13.13 5.17 7.51
N LEU A 160 14.17 5.52 6.74
CA LEU A 160 15.44 4.78 6.71
C LEU A 160 16.24 4.94 8.01
N GLU A 161 16.27 6.14 8.61
CA GLU A 161 16.94 6.36 9.90
C GLU A 161 16.29 5.56 11.04
N PHE A 162 14.96 5.46 11.07
CA PHE A 162 14.27 4.63 12.07
C PHE A 162 14.59 3.15 11.86
N ALA A 163 14.54 2.66 10.63
CA ALA A 163 14.90 1.27 10.31
C ALA A 163 16.36 0.96 10.71
N HIS A 164 17.29 1.87 10.38
CA HIS A 164 18.68 1.78 10.80
C HIS A 164 18.83 1.76 12.33
N LYS A 165 18.13 2.63 13.07
CA LYS A 165 18.18 2.62 14.55
C LYS A 165 17.72 1.29 15.14
N PHE A 166 16.67 0.68 14.58
CA PHE A 166 16.16 -0.61 15.04
C PHE A 166 17.13 -1.78 14.79
N CYS A 167 17.85 -1.74 13.67
CA CYS A 167 18.71 -2.84 13.23
C CYS A 167 20.22 -2.62 13.49
N GLY A 168 20.62 -1.40 13.84
CA GLY A 168 22.02 -0.98 13.73
C GLY A 168 22.93 -1.28 14.92
N GLY A 169 22.39 -1.57 16.10
CA GLY A 169 23.20 -1.57 17.34
C GLY A 169 24.35 -2.59 17.41
N GLU A 170 24.44 -3.56 16.51
CA GLU A 170 25.36 -4.69 16.63
C GLU A 170 26.78 -4.41 16.12
N LEU A 171 26.95 -3.79 14.94
CA LEU A 171 28.29 -3.50 14.39
C LEU A 171 29.05 -2.49 15.28
N SER A 172 28.35 -1.55 15.90
CA SER A 172 28.93 -0.60 16.85
C SER A 172 29.28 -1.23 18.21
N ARG A 173 28.59 -2.31 18.64
CA ARG A 173 28.81 -2.94 19.95
C ARG A 173 29.77 -4.13 19.89
N ARG A 174 29.68 -4.94 18.84
CA ARG A 174 30.49 -6.15 18.62
C ARG A 174 31.60 -5.94 17.59
N GLY A 175 31.65 -4.82 16.88
CA GLY A 175 32.69 -4.55 15.89
C GLY A 175 34.11 -4.61 16.47
N GLU A 176 34.29 -4.19 17.73
CA GLU A 176 35.58 -4.28 18.43
C GLU A 176 36.00 -5.73 18.73
N GLU A 177 35.04 -6.62 18.99
CA GLU A 177 35.29 -8.06 19.19
C GLU A 177 35.50 -8.78 17.85
N LEU A 178 34.67 -8.48 16.85
CA LEU A 178 34.67 -9.15 15.54
C LEU A 178 35.88 -8.76 14.66
N LEU A 179 36.37 -7.52 14.75
CA LEU A 179 37.47 -6.98 13.94
C LEU A 179 38.80 -6.93 14.72
N SER A 180 39.11 -7.97 15.49
CA SER A 180 40.25 -7.99 16.44
C SER A 180 41.39 -8.94 16.05
N LYS A 181 41.23 -9.73 14.98
CA LYS A 181 42.12 -10.85 14.64
C LYS A 181 43.22 -10.50 13.62
N GLY A 182 43.14 -9.35 12.95
CA GLY A 182 44.18 -8.85 12.03
C GLY A 182 45.33 -8.14 12.74
N SER A 183 46.20 -7.44 11.98
CA SER A 183 47.26 -6.62 12.60
C SER A 183 46.66 -5.40 13.34
N PRO A 184 47.36 -4.84 14.35
CA PRO A 184 46.81 -3.71 15.13
C PRO A 184 46.40 -2.50 14.28
N GLN A 185 47.14 -2.25 13.19
CA GLN A 185 46.86 -1.15 12.26
C GLN A 185 45.67 -1.46 11.35
N GLU A 186 45.57 -2.70 10.82
CA GLU A 186 44.43 -3.13 10.01
C GLU A 186 43.13 -3.20 10.81
N ASN A 187 43.19 -3.66 12.06
CA ASN A 187 42.03 -3.70 12.96
C ASN A 187 41.52 -2.29 13.25
N MET A 188 42.42 -1.33 13.51
CA MET A 188 42.05 0.06 13.75
C MET A 188 41.42 0.70 12.50
N GLU A 189 42.00 0.48 11.31
CA GLU A 189 41.45 0.98 10.06
C GLU A 189 40.07 0.37 9.73
N ALA A 190 39.92 -0.95 9.89
CA ALA A 190 38.66 -1.65 9.69
C ALA A 190 37.58 -1.18 10.68
N LEU A 191 37.96 -0.92 11.93
CA LEU A 191 37.05 -0.41 12.95
C LEU A 191 36.57 1.01 12.63
N VAL A 192 37.47 1.90 12.21
CA VAL A 192 37.12 3.27 11.80
C VAL A 192 36.20 3.24 10.59
N ALA A 193 36.52 2.42 9.59
CA ALA A 193 35.67 2.23 8.42
C ALA A 193 34.29 1.67 8.78
N ALA A 194 34.22 0.65 9.65
CA ALA A 194 32.97 0.07 10.11
C ALA A 194 32.10 1.09 10.87
N LYS A 195 32.71 1.89 11.76
CA LYS A 195 32.00 2.95 12.50
C LYS A 195 31.49 4.05 11.56
N ALA A 196 32.29 4.47 10.59
CA ALA A 196 31.90 5.49 9.62
C ALA A 196 30.77 5.03 8.68
N VAL A 197 30.89 3.82 8.11
CA VAL A 197 29.82 3.22 7.28
C VAL A 197 28.55 3.05 8.09
N PHE A 198 28.67 2.67 9.36
CA PHE A 198 27.55 2.51 10.26
C PHE A 198 26.82 3.83 10.53
N GLU A 199 27.55 4.87 10.94
CA GLU A 199 26.98 6.19 11.28
C GLU A 199 26.25 6.83 10.10
N HIS A 200 26.80 6.69 8.90
CA HIS A 200 26.24 7.25 7.68
C HIS A 200 25.47 6.23 6.81
N TYR A 201 25.13 5.06 7.35
CA TYR A 201 24.50 3.99 6.56
C TYR A 201 23.17 4.39 5.92
N PRO A 202 22.27 5.15 6.59
CA PRO A 202 21.06 5.66 5.93
C PRO A 202 21.36 6.52 4.70
N GLU A 203 22.39 7.36 4.76
CA GLU A 203 22.80 8.21 3.65
C GLU A 203 23.42 7.37 2.52
N VAL A 204 24.20 6.35 2.85
CA VAL A 204 24.72 5.38 1.88
C VAL A 204 23.58 4.70 1.12
N ILE A 205 22.54 4.22 1.81
CA ILE A 205 21.37 3.58 1.18
C ILE A 205 20.57 4.58 0.33
N ILE A 206 20.41 5.83 0.77
CA ILE A 206 19.76 6.88 -0.01
C ILE A 206 20.51 7.13 -1.33
N GLU A 207 21.84 7.21 -1.27
CA GLU A 207 22.70 7.41 -2.45
C GLU A 207 22.64 6.17 -3.37
N GLN A 208 22.78 4.98 -2.79
CA GLN A 208 22.78 3.69 -3.50
C GLN A 208 21.47 3.44 -4.28
N LEU A 209 20.33 3.83 -3.70
CA LEU A 209 19.02 3.66 -4.31
C LEU A 209 18.59 4.89 -5.15
N GLY A 210 19.42 5.94 -5.25
CA GLY A 210 19.07 7.14 -6.02
C GLY A 210 17.88 7.91 -5.46
N LEU A 211 17.78 7.99 -4.13
CA LEU A 211 16.70 8.65 -3.41
C LEU A 211 17.05 10.09 -2.99
N GLN A 212 18.21 10.64 -3.41
CA GLN A 212 18.71 11.94 -2.94
C GLN A 212 17.70 13.07 -3.18
N ASN A 213 17.06 13.08 -4.35
CA ASN A 213 16.10 14.12 -4.74
C ASN A 213 14.81 14.09 -3.90
N CYS A 214 14.49 12.97 -3.26
CA CYS A 214 13.23 12.77 -2.53
C CYS A 214 13.44 12.47 -1.02
N GLN A 215 14.68 12.55 -0.53
CA GLN A 215 15.02 12.17 0.85
C GLN A 215 14.21 12.93 1.92
N ASP A 216 13.92 14.21 1.68
CA ASP A 216 13.17 15.09 2.59
C ASP A 216 11.68 15.16 2.24
N THR A 217 11.23 14.40 1.23
CA THR A 217 9.82 14.33 0.83
C THR A 217 9.08 13.28 1.65
N ILE A 218 7.83 13.55 2.03
CA ILE A 218 6.97 12.58 2.71
C ILE A 218 6.63 11.40 1.79
N VAL A 219 6.53 10.19 2.35
CA VAL A 219 6.20 9.00 1.54
C VAL A 219 4.77 9.07 0.97
N GLY A 220 3.83 9.65 1.73
CA GLY A 220 2.44 9.82 1.31
C GLY A 220 1.62 8.52 1.22
N ASP A 221 0.35 8.66 0.87
CA ASP A 221 -0.61 7.58 0.64
C ASP A 221 -1.52 7.90 -0.56
N ALA A 222 -2.69 7.26 -0.66
CA ALA A 222 -3.66 7.52 -1.73
C ALA A 222 -4.36 8.89 -1.61
N MET A 223 -4.41 9.48 -0.41
CA MET A 223 -5.09 10.75 -0.13
C MET A 223 -4.12 11.93 -0.03
N THR A 224 -2.89 11.64 0.42
CA THR A 224 -1.82 12.61 0.63
C THR A 224 -0.71 12.34 -0.38
N ARG A 225 -0.49 13.28 -1.30
CA ARG A 225 0.58 13.16 -2.28
C ARG A 225 1.95 13.11 -1.58
N GLY A 226 2.74 12.11 -1.92
CA GLY A 226 4.13 11.96 -1.47
C GLY A 226 5.03 11.54 -2.62
N VAL A 227 6.00 10.68 -2.33
CA VAL A 227 6.89 10.11 -3.35
C VAL A 227 6.14 9.26 -4.38
N SER A 228 6.74 9.12 -5.56
CA SER A 228 6.19 8.29 -6.65
C SER A 228 6.13 6.80 -6.29
N GLY A 229 5.41 6.00 -7.08
CA GLY A 229 5.33 4.54 -6.88
C GLY A 229 6.69 3.86 -6.89
N GLY A 230 7.55 4.17 -7.88
CA GLY A 230 8.89 3.61 -7.98
C GLY A 230 9.85 4.09 -6.90
N GLU A 231 9.77 5.36 -6.49
CA GLU A 231 10.52 5.85 -5.31
C GLU A 231 10.09 5.10 -4.05
N ARG A 232 8.78 4.96 -3.82
CA ARG A 232 8.25 4.23 -2.66
C ARG A 232 8.71 2.76 -2.63
N LYS A 233 8.84 2.11 -3.79
CA LYS A 233 9.38 0.75 -3.90
C LYS A 233 10.85 0.69 -3.48
N ARG A 234 11.66 1.64 -3.91
CA ARG A 234 13.05 1.80 -3.48
C ARG A 234 13.15 2.07 -1.98
N VAL A 235 12.26 2.89 -1.41
CA VAL A 235 12.18 3.08 0.05
C VAL A 235 11.88 1.76 0.78
N THR A 236 10.98 0.92 0.26
CA THR A 236 10.73 -0.42 0.84
C THR A 236 11.97 -1.30 0.81
N THR A 237 12.71 -1.31 -0.30
CA THR A 237 13.98 -2.07 -0.41
C THR A 237 14.98 -1.57 0.62
N GLY A 238 15.22 -0.26 0.69
CA GLY A 238 16.17 0.34 1.64
C GLY A 238 15.77 0.13 3.10
N GLU A 239 14.48 0.27 3.45
CA GLU A 239 13.99 0.03 4.81
C GLU A 239 14.28 -1.41 5.26
N MET A 240 14.11 -2.38 4.36
CA MET A 240 14.30 -3.81 4.65
C MET A 240 15.76 -4.27 4.50
N GLU A 241 16.67 -3.45 3.97
CA GLU A 241 18.10 -3.78 3.80
C GLU A 241 18.92 -3.57 5.09
N PHE A 242 18.32 -2.91 6.10
CA PHE A 242 18.98 -2.65 7.38
C PHE A 242 19.05 -3.88 8.28
N GLY A 243 20.23 -4.06 8.88
CA GLY A 243 20.57 -5.21 9.72
C GLY A 243 21.56 -6.09 8.96
N MET A 244 22.62 -6.56 9.62
CA MET A 244 23.65 -7.39 8.98
C MET A 244 23.13 -8.80 8.69
N LYS A 245 22.09 -8.92 7.85
CA LYS A 245 21.52 -10.20 7.47
C LYS A 245 22.30 -10.80 6.30
N TYR A 246 22.42 -12.12 6.33
CA TYR A 246 23.25 -12.89 5.40
C TYR A 246 22.46 -13.39 4.18
N VAL A 247 21.13 -13.45 4.30
CA VAL A 247 20.21 -13.87 3.25
C VAL A 247 19.21 -12.76 2.97
N THR A 248 19.10 -12.34 1.72
CA THR A 248 18.15 -11.32 1.27
C THR A 248 17.19 -11.92 0.25
N LEU A 249 15.91 -11.96 0.58
CA LEU A 249 14.82 -12.40 -0.29
C LEU A 249 14.00 -11.21 -0.76
N MET A 250 13.92 -10.99 -2.06
CA MET A 250 13.24 -9.84 -2.66
C MET A 250 12.06 -10.31 -3.51
N ASP A 251 10.84 -9.92 -3.15
CA ASP A 251 9.61 -10.40 -3.79
C ASP A 251 9.03 -9.34 -4.75
N GLU A 252 9.18 -9.58 -6.05
CA GLU A 252 8.66 -8.76 -7.15
C GLU A 252 9.02 -7.27 -7.04
N ILE A 253 10.33 -7.01 -6.90
CA ILE A 253 10.83 -5.65 -6.67
C ILE A 253 10.76 -4.74 -7.90
N SER A 254 10.71 -5.29 -9.11
CA SER A 254 10.62 -4.50 -10.36
C SER A 254 9.24 -3.87 -10.60
N THR A 255 8.21 -4.26 -9.84
CA THR A 255 6.85 -3.73 -10.04
C THR A 255 6.79 -2.23 -9.69
N GLY A 256 6.55 -1.39 -10.70
CA GLY A 256 6.52 0.07 -10.54
C GLY A 256 7.89 0.76 -10.61
N LEU A 257 8.96 0.03 -10.92
CA LEU A 257 10.27 0.58 -11.28
C LEU A 257 10.46 0.57 -12.79
N ASP A 258 11.33 1.45 -13.27
CA ASP A 258 11.83 1.39 -14.64
C ASP A 258 12.98 0.39 -14.74
N SER A 259 13.29 -0.11 -15.95
CA SER A 259 14.32 -1.14 -16.07
C SER A 259 15.70 -0.59 -15.78
N ALA A 260 15.95 0.71 -15.96
CA ALA A 260 17.21 1.34 -15.57
C ALA A 260 17.40 1.32 -14.03
N ALA A 261 16.43 1.79 -13.23
CA ALA A 261 16.55 1.68 -11.78
C ALA A 261 16.54 0.22 -11.32
N THR A 262 15.81 -0.66 -12.02
CA THR A 262 15.86 -2.11 -11.75
C THR A 262 17.29 -2.63 -11.97
N PHE A 263 17.92 -2.32 -13.09
CA PHE A 263 19.29 -2.71 -13.40
C PHE A 263 20.29 -2.21 -12.36
N ASP A 264 20.19 -0.93 -11.96
CA ASP A 264 21.06 -0.34 -10.93
C ASP A 264 20.92 -1.04 -9.57
N ILE A 265 19.67 -1.36 -9.16
CA ILE A 265 19.41 -2.10 -7.91
C ILE A 265 19.98 -3.50 -8.00
N ILE A 266 19.73 -4.24 -9.08
CA ILE A 266 20.20 -5.62 -9.25
C ILE A 266 21.72 -5.67 -9.35
N SER A 267 22.35 -4.73 -10.07
CA SER A 267 23.80 -4.58 -10.16
C SER A 267 24.42 -4.35 -8.79
N THR A 268 23.78 -3.52 -7.96
CA THR A 268 24.24 -3.29 -6.60
C THR A 268 24.06 -4.51 -5.70
N GLN A 269 22.92 -5.19 -5.78
CA GLN A 269 22.67 -6.42 -5.04
C GLN A 269 23.62 -7.56 -5.47
N ARG A 270 23.99 -7.62 -6.75
CA ARG A 270 25.03 -8.51 -7.27
C ARG A 270 26.39 -8.19 -6.66
N SER A 271 26.75 -6.91 -6.57
CA SER A 271 27.98 -6.48 -5.90
C SER A 271 27.99 -6.88 -4.41
N VAL A 272 26.87 -6.68 -3.71
CA VAL A 272 26.68 -7.12 -2.32
C VAL A 272 26.84 -8.64 -2.20
N ALA A 273 26.21 -9.42 -3.08
CA ALA A 273 26.33 -10.87 -3.10
C ALA A 273 27.80 -11.30 -3.28
N HIS A 274 28.47 -10.89 -4.36
CA HIS A 274 29.83 -11.36 -4.66
C HIS A 274 30.89 -10.84 -3.69
N LYS A 275 30.85 -9.55 -3.31
CA LYS A 275 31.90 -8.93 -2.50
C LYS A 275 31.70 -9.20 -1.00
N LEU A 276 30.46 -9.13 -0.51
CA LEU A 276 30.16 -9.38 0.91
C LEU A 276 29.74 -10.84 1.18
N ARG A 277 29.75 -11.71 0.17
CA ARG A 277 29.42 -13.14 0.25
C ARG A 277 28.01 -13.42 0.79
N LYS A 278 27.06 -12.50 0.55
CA LYS A 278 25.64 -12.69 0.91
C LYS A 278 24.90 -13.57 -0.08
N THR A 279 23.85 -14.22 0.37
CA THR A 279 22.90 -14.98 -0.48
C THR A 279 21.74 -14.08 -0.85
N VAL A 280 21.57 -13.79 -2.15
CA VAL A 280 20.51 -12.89 -2.62
C VAL A 280 19.59 -13.63 -3.57
N VAL A 281 18.30 -13.66 -3.27
CA VAL A 281 17.27 -14.29 -4.12
C VAL A 281 16.23 -13.25 -4.48
N ILE A 282 16.01 -13.05 -5.77
CA ILE A 282 15.12 -12.00 -6.26
C ILE A 282 14.08 -12.63 -7.19
N ALA A 283 12.81 -12.52 -6.80
CA ALA A 283 11.70 -12.81 -7.70
C ALA A 283 11.43 -11.60 -8.59
N LEU A 284 11.56 -11.80 -9.89
CA LEU A 284 11.15 -10.82 -10.90
C LEU A 284 10.05 -11.43 -11.75
N LEU A 285 9.11 -10.59 -12.15
CA LEU A 285 8.05 -11.03 -13.06
C LEU A 285 8.62 -11.14 -14.47
N GLN A 286 9.28 -10.10 -14.96
CA GLN A 286 9.89 -10.01 -16.29
C GLN A 286 11.12 -9.11 -16.30
N PRO A 287 12.32 -9.67 -16.10
CA PRO A 287 13.55 -8.92 -16.29
C PRO A 287 13.83 -8.67 -17.78
N SER A 288 14.42 -7.51 -18.08
CA SER A 288 15.05 -7.29 -19.39
C SER A 288 16.25 -8.25 -19.57
N PRO A 289 16.71 -8.52 -20.80
CA PRO A 289 17.87 -9.39 -21.04
C PRO A 289 19.13 -8.98 -20.26
N GLU A 290 19.35 -7.68 -20.06
CA GLU A 290 20.47 -7.16 -19.29
C GLU A 290 20.34 -7.47 -17.80
N VAL A 291 19.14 -7.27 -17.24
CA VAL A 291 18.86 -7.61 -15.84
C VAL A 291 18.97 -9.11 -15.65
N PHE A 292 18.51 -9.92 -16.60
CA PHE A 292 18.65 -11.37 -16.60
C PHE A 292 20.13 -11.80 -16.58
N ALA A 293 20.99 -11.15 -17.38
CA ALA A 293 22.42 -11.43 -17.45
C ALA A 293 23.20 -11.07 -16.17
N LEU A 294 22.59 -10.33 -15.22
CA LEU A 294 23.20 -10.06 -13.92
C LEU A 294 23.09 -11.24 -12.94
N PHE A 295 22.24 -12.23 -13.21
CA PHE A 295 22.01 -13.35 -12.31
C PHE A 295 22.96 -14.52 -12.56
N ASP A 296 23.41 -15.17 -11.48
CA ASP A 296 24.29 -16.35 -11.56
C ASP A 296 23.47 -17.62 -11.75
N ASP A 297 22.43 -17.77 -10.93
CA ASP A 297 21.55 -18.94 -10.90
C ASP A 297 20.09 -18.54 -11.17
N LEU A 298 19.28 -19.48 -11.68
CA LEU A 298 17.88 -19.32 -12.03
C LEU A 298 17.05 -20.47 -11.46
N MET A 299 15.92 -20.13 -10.86
CA MET A 299 14.86 -21.06 -10.46
C MET A 299 13.57 -20.72 -11.19
N ILE A 300 13.03 -21.66 -11.98
CA ILE A 300 11.75 -21.48 -12.70
C ILE A 300 10.66 -22.30 -12.01
N MET A 301 9.56 -21.64 -11.65
CA MET A 301 8.39 -22.26 -11.03
C MET A 301 7.13 -22.16 -11.88
N ASN A 302 6.40 -23.27 -11.98
CA ASN A 302 5.07 -23.34 -12.61
C ASN A 302 4.12 -24.22 -11.78
N GLU A 303 2.91 -23.71 -11.52
CA GLU A 303 1.87 -24.36 -10.69
C GLU A 303 2.36 -25.04 -9.38
N GLY A 304 3.31 -24.40 -8.70
CA GLY A 304 3.88 -24.89 -7.44
C GLY A 304 4.98 -25.94 -7.59
N GLN A 305 5.43 -26.22 -8.81
CA GLN A 305 6.50 -27.17 -9.14
C GLN A 305 7.69 -26.45 -9.78
N VAL A 306 8.87 -27.07 -9.69
CA VAL A 306 10.12 -26.56 -10.26
C VAL A 306 10.30 -27.13 -11.66
N MET A 307 10.45 -26.26 -12.66
CA MET A 307 10.76 -26.65 -14.04
C MET A 307 12.26 -26.70 -14.29
N TYR A 308 13.01 -25.86 -13.58
CA TYR A 308 14.46 -25.73 -13.70
C TYR A 308 15.02 -25.05 -12.43
N HIS A 309 16.18 -25.51 -11.96
CA HIS A 309 16.96 -24.85 -10.92
C HIS A 309 18.45 -25.10 -11.17
N GLY A 310 19.21 -24.05 -11.48
CA GLY A 310 20.64 -24.17 -11.83
C GLY A 310 21.23 -22.89 -12.44
N PRO A 311 22.44 -22.95 -13.01
CA PRO A 311 23.14 -21.79 -13.58
C PRO A 311 22.41 -21.16 -14.79
N CYS A 312 22.37 -19.82 -14.86
CA CYS A 312 21.68 -19.10 -15.95
C CYS A 312 22.22 -19.45 -17.36
N ASN A 313 23.49 -19.81 -17.48
CA ASN A 313 24.12 -20.12 -18.78
C ASN A 313 23.74 -21.50 -19.36
N GLN A 314 23.16 -22.40 -18.54
CA GLN A 314 22.76 -23.74 -18.96
C GLN A 314 21.26 -23.87 -19.26
N VAL A 315 20.49 -22.80 -19.03
CA VAL A 315 19.02 -22.84 -19.16
C VAL A 315 18.57 -23.07 -20.61
N GLU A 316 19.21 -22.42 -21.57
CA GLU A 316 18.87 -22.54 -22.99
C GLU A 316 19.14 -23.97 -23.48
N GLU A 317 20.34 -24.49 -23.21
CA GLU A 317 20.74 -25.86 -23.56
C GLU A 317 19.78 -26.91 -22.95
N TYR A 318 19.32 -26.69 -21.71
CA TYR A 318 18.37 -27.59 -21.06
C TYR A 318 17.02 -27.64 -21.79
N PHE A 319 16.44 -26.48 -22.13
CA PHE A 319 15.13 -26.45 -22.83
C PHE A 319 15.24 -26.84 -24.31
N GLU A 320 16.38 -26.57 -24.96
CA GLU A 320 16.70 -27.11 -26.29
C GLU A 320 16.74 -28.64 -26.27
N GLY A 321 17.34 -29.24 -25.24
CA GLY A 321 17.33 -30.68 -25.01
C GLY A 321 15.92 -31.27 -24.83
N LEU A 322 14.95 -30.45 -24.41
CA LEU A 322 13.52 -30.81 -24.30
C LEU A 322 12.72 -30.51 -25.57
N GLY A 323 13.34 -29.95 -26.61
CA GLY A 323 12.72 -29.68 -27.91
C GLY A 323 12.11 -28.28 -28.05
N PHE A 324 12.53 -27.31 -27.23
CA PHE A 324 12.12 -25.91 -27.32
C PHE A 324 13.31 -25.01 -27.67
N SER A 325 13.16 -24.08 -28.61
CA SER A 325 14.23 -23.14 -29.00
C SER A 325 13.73 -21.70 -28.94
N CYS A 326 14.57 -20.81 -28.40
CA CYS A 326 14.26 -19.39 -28.29
C CYS A 326 14.49 -18.67 -29.63
N PRO A 327 13.48 -18.00 -30.21
CA PRO A 327 13.66 -17.20 -31.42
C PRO A 327 14.55 -15.97 -31.14
N PRO A 328 15.33 -15.49 -32.12
CA PRO A 328 16.26 -14.37 -31.94
C PRO A 328 15.58 -13.02 -31.67
N GLU A 329 14.28 -12.90 -31.92
CA GLU A 329 13.49 -11.68 -31.70
C GLU A 329 12.78 -11.69 -30.33
N ARG A 330 12.89 -12.76 -29.54
CA ARG A 330 12.19 -12.93 -28.27
C ARG A 330 13.16 -12.81 -27.10
N ASP A 331 12.77 -12.04 -26.09
CA ASP A 331 13.53 -11.93 -24.84
C ASP A 331 13.55 -13.28 -24.11
N ILE A 332 14.72 -13.69 -23.61
CA ILE A 332 14.91 -15.01 -22.97
C ILE A 332 13.98 -15.22 -21.77
N ALA A 333 13.79 -14.20 -20.94
CA ALA A 333 12.90 -14.29 -19.78
C ALA A 333 11.43 -14.48 -20.18
N ASP A 334 11.00 -13.82 -21.26
CA ASP A 334 9.65 -13.99 -21.81
C ASP A 334 9.46 -15.37 -22.44
N TYR A 335 10.46 -15.86 -23.18
CA TYR A 335 10.50 -17.24 -23.68
C TYR A 335 10.32 -18.24 -22.54
N LEU A 336 11.12 -18.14 -21.48
CA LEU A 336 11.07 -19.05 -20.33
C LEU A 336 9.73 -19.01 -19.58
N LEU A 337 9.09 -17.83 -19.51
CA LEU A 337 7.77 -17.67 -18.88
C LEU A 337 6.62 -18.23 -19.72
N ASP A 338 6.78 -18.30 -21.04
CA ASP A 338 5.77 -18.89 -21.92
C ASP A 338 5.78 -20.42 -21.90
N LEU A 339 6.91 -21.03 -21.51
CA LEU A 339 7.02 -22.48 -21.34
C LEU A 339 6.08 -22.98 -20.22
N GLY A 340 5.41 -24.10 -20.46
CA GLY A 340 4.38 -24.62 -19.56
C GLY A 340 3.04 -23.89 -19.62
N THR A 341 2.81 -23.09 -20.67
CA THR A 341 1.53 -22.46 -20.99
C THR A 341 1.08 -22.75 -22.42
N PRO A 342 -0.15 -22.37 -22.83
CA PRO A 342 -0.59 -22.56 -24.22
C PRO A 342 0.30 -21.88 -25.26
N GLU A 343 1.10 -20.87 -24.90
CA GLU A 343 1.98 -20.19 -25.87
C GLU A 343 3.26 -20.97 -26.20
N GLN A 344 3.56 -22.05 -25.47
CA GLN A 344 4.75 -22.87 -25.69
C GLN A 344 4.83 -23.45 -27.12
N TYR A 345 3.70 -23.59 -27.82
CA TYR A 345 3.65 -24.11 -29.20
C TYR A 345 4.49 -23.29 -30.18
N ARG A 346 4.67 -21.98 -29.93
CA ARG A 346 5.46 -21.09 -30.79
C ARG A 346 6.95 -21.43 -30.80
N TYR A 347 7.42 -22.07 -29.75
CA TYR A 347 8.84 -22.36 -29.53
C TYR A 347 9.20 -23.83 -29.76
N GLN A 348 8.22 -24.65 -30.15
CA GLN A 348 8.43 -26.07 -30.39
C GLN A 348 9.19 -26.28 -31.70
N VAL A 349 10.29 -27.02 -31.62
CA VAL A 349 11.00 -27.48 -32.81
C VAL A 349 10.16 -28.56 -33.50
N GLN A 350 9.82 -28.37 -34.78
CA GLN A 350 9.07 -29.34 -35.55
C GLN A 350 9.92 -30.61 -35.79
N ASN A 351 9.31 -31.79 -35.63
CA ASN A 351 9.95 -33.11 -35.77
C ASN A 351 11.04 -33.46 -34.74
N TYR A 352 10.83 -33.08 -33.47
CA TYR A 352 11.71 -33.49 -32.37
C TYR A 352 11.58 -35.00 -32.04
N HIS A 353 12.68 -35.64 -31.64
CA HIS A 353 12.76 -37.09 -31.44
C HIS A 353 11.96 -37.60 -30.23
N THR A 354 11.68 -36.75 -29.24
CA THR A 354 10.95 -37.07 -28.01
C THR A 354 9.71 -36.20 -27.84
N LYS A 355 8.71 -36.73 -27.13
CA LYS A 355 7.48 -36.00 -26.81
C LYS A 355 7.82 -34.84 -25.86
N GLN A 356 7.57 -33.62 -26.29
CA GLN A 356 7.78 -32.41 -25.49
C GLN A 356 6.83 -32.39 -24.26
N PRO A 357 7.32 -31.98 -23.08
CA PRO A 357 6.50 -31.80 -21.88
C PRO A 357 5.48 -30.67 -22.08
N ARG A 358 4.28 -30.84 -21.52
CA ARG A 358 3.15 -29.91 -21.68
C ARG A 358 2.61 -29.39 -20.37
N SER A 359 2.46 -30.27 -19.36
CA SER A 359 1.96 -29.87 -18.04
C SER A 359 3.10 -29.49 -17.09
N ALA A 360 2.82 -28.67 -16.08
CA ALA A 360 3.80 -28.34 -15.04
C ALA A 360 4.39 -29.60 -14.37
N GLY A 361 3.59 -30.66 -14.24
CA GLY A 361 4.03 -31.95 -13.70
C GLY A 361 5.04 -32.67 -14.60
N GLU A 362 4.80 -32.68 -15.92
CA GLU A 362 5.73 -33.28 -16.89
C GLU A 362 7.07 -32.52 -16.94
N PHE A 363 7.04 -31.17 -16.88
CA PHE A 363 8.28 -30.38 -16.77
C PHE A 363 9.04 -30.66 -15.47
N ALA A 364 8.33 -30.83 -14.36
CA ALA A 364 8.94 -31.16 -13.08
C ALA A 364 9.54 -32.58 -13.06
N GLU A 365 8.89 -33.53 -13.74
CA GLU A 365 9.43 -34.89 -13.91
C GLU A 365 10.68 -34.90 -14.79
N ALA A 366 10.64 -34.20 -15.93
CA ALA A 366 11.82 -34.00 -16.79
C ALA A 366 12.99 -33.35 -16.02
N PHE A 367 12.69 -32.37 -15.17
CA PHE A 367 13.70 -31.77 -14.30
C PHE A 367 14.27 -32.79 -13.31
N ARG A 368 13.42 -33.60 -12.66
CA ARG A 368 13.87 -34.62 -11.69
C ARG A 368 14.78 -35.69 -12.31
N GLU A 369 14.54 -36.03 -13.57
CA GLU A 369 15.37 -36.98 -14.33
C GLU A 369 16.68 -36.36 -14.82
N SER A 370 16.75 -35.03 -14.89
CA SER A 370 17.90 -34.29 -15.40
C SER A 370 19.15 -34.46 -14.54
N ARG A 371 20.32 -34.28 -15.17
CA ARG A 371 21.62 -34.24 -14.48
C ARG A 371 21.67 -33.11 -13.45
N ILE A 372 21.10 -31.95 -13.77
CA ILE A 372 21.11 -30.73 -12.95
C ILE A 372 20.41 -30.97 -11.62
N HIS A 373 19.26 -31.66 -11.63
CA HIS A 373 18.55 -32.00 -10.39
C HIS A 373 19.33 -32.99 -9.53
N ARG A 374 20.02 -33.96 -10.15
CA ARG A 374 20.87 -34.91 -9.42
C ARG A 374 22.07 -34.20 -8.78
N GLU A 375 22.67 -33.24 -9.47
CA GLU A 375 23.71 -32.37 -8.90
C GLU A 375 23.18 -31.54 -7.73
N THR A 376 21.99 -30.94 -7.88
CA THR A 376 21.32 -30.19 -6.79
C THR A 376 21.04 -31.07 -5.56
N LEU A 377 20.60 -32.32 -5.76
CA LEU A 377 20.36 -33.27 -4.67
C LEU A 377 21.66 -33.69 -3.99
N ASN A 378 22.72 -33.93 -4.77
CA ASN A 378 24.04 -34.25 -4.21
C ASN A 378 24.59 -33.09 -3.38
N GLU A 379 24.41 -31.83 -3.82
CA GLU A 379 24.79 -30.64 -3.05
C GLU A 379 23.94 -30.49 -1.78
N LEU A 380 22.64 -30.82 -1.84
CA LEU A 380 21.76 -30.82 -0.68
C LEU A 380 22.19 -31.84 0.37
N GLU A 381 22.58 -33.04 -0.06
CA GLU A 381 23.02 -34.15 0.80
C GLU A 381 24.50 -34.03 1.24
N ALA A 382 25.28 -33.17 0.60
CA ALA A 382 26.66 -32.92 0.97
C ALA A 382 26.75 -32.39 2.42
N PRO A 383 27.78 -32.79 3.20
CA PRO A 383 27.99 -32.24 4.52
C PRO A 383 28.11 -30.71 4.48
N HIS A 384 27.63 -30.03 5.52
CA HIS A 384 27.77 -28.59 5.63
C HIS A 384 29.25 -28.24 5.73
N ASP A 385 29.67 -27.16 5.05
CA ASP A 385 31.04 -26.67 5.12
C ASP A 385 31.40 -26.34 6.59
N GLU A 386 32.59 -26.72 7.04
CA GLU A 386 33.01 -26.52 8.44
C GLU A 386 33.05 -25.02 8.79
N ASP A 387 33.43 -24.18 7.82
CA ASP A 387 33.42 -22.72 7.95
C ASP A 387 32.00 -22.15 8.12
N LEU A 388 30.99 -22.76 7.48
CA LEU A 388 29.58 -22.34 7.61
C LEU A 388 29.04 -22.69 9.00
N LEU A 389 29.29 -23.92 9.48
CA LEU A 389 28.87 -24.36 10.82
C LEU A 389 29.52 -23.51 11.93
N HIS A 390 30.80 -23.16 11.74
CA HIS A 390 31.52 -22.30 12.68
C HIS A 390 31.00 -20.86 12.66
N ASN A 391 30.65 -20.31 11.49
CA ASN A 391 30.00 -19.00 11.38
C ASN A 391 28.63 -18.98 12.07
N VAL A 392 27.86 -20.08 11.96
CA VAL A 392 26.57 -20.21 12.65
C VAL A 392 26.76 -20.19 14.17
N ALA A 393 27.70 -20.98 14.70
CA ALA A 393 27.92 -21.10 16.14
C ALA A 393 28.53 -19.84 16.78
N GLU A 394 29.48 -19.16 16.12
CA GLU A 394 30.17 -17.99 16.70
C GLU A 394 29.46 -16.66 16.45
N ILE A 395 28.73 -16.53 15.34
CA ILE A 395 28.16 -15.24 14.92
C ILE A 395 26.63 -15.29 14.98
N ILE A 396 26.00 -16.31 14.40
CA ILE A 396 24.55 -16.35 14.23
C ILE A 396 23.82 -16.72 15.53
N ASP A 397 24.17 -17.83 16.20
CA ASP A 397 23.54 -18.24 17.47
C ASP A 397 23.62 -17.18 18.59
N PRO A 398 24.72 -16.42 18.76
CA PRO A 398 24.79 -15.35 19.75
C PRO A 398 24.15 -14.03 19.29
N THR A 399 23.71 -13.86 18.04
CA THR A 399 23.01 -12.63 17.61
C THR A 399 21.59 -12.59 18.20
N PRO A 400 21.22 -11.52 18.94
CA PRO A 400 19.90 -11.41 19.51
C PRO A 400 18.85 -11.17 18.42
N THR A 401 17.69 -11.80 18.55
CA THR A 401 16.54 -11.58 17.64
C THR A 401 16.13 -10.11 17.47
N PHE A 402 16.42 -9.26 18.46
CA PHE A 402 16.25 -7.81 18.40
C PHE A 402 17.54 -7.13 18.85
N HIS A 403 18.13 -6.29 18.00
CA HIS A 403 19.42 -5.62 18.25
C HIS A 403 19.38 -4.58 19.39
N GLN A 404 18.23 -3.92 19.58
CA GLN A 404 18.05 -2.93 20.65
C GLN A 404 17.58 -3.56 21.96
N SER A 405 17.98 -2.94 23.08
CA SER A 405 17.43 -3.24 24.40
C SER A 405 15.95 -2.87 24.47
N VAL A 406 15.20 -3.45 25.43
CA VAL A 406 13.75 -3.19 25.55
C VAL A 406 13.45 -1.70 25.77
N VAL A 407 14.26 -1.02 26.59
CA VAL A 407 14.09 0.41 26.91
C VAL A 407 14.40 1.28 25.70
N GLU A 408 15.54 1.04 25.06
CA GLU A 408 15.98 1.77 23.86
C GLU A 408 15.00 1.60 22.70
N ASN A 409 14.49 0.38 22.51
CA ASN A 409 13.48 0.06 21.51
C ASN A 409 12.16 0.79 21.78
N THR A 410 11.71 0.79 23.04
CA THR A 410 10.49 1.50 23.44
C THR A 410 10.63 3.01 23.28
N MET A 411 11.79 3.59 23.64
CA MET A 411 12.04 5.04 23.50
C MET A 411 12.13 5.47 22.03
N THR A 412 12.76 4.66 21.18
CA THR A 412 12.84 4.90 19.73
C THR A 412 11.45 4.86 19.10
N LEU A 413 10.65 3.85 19.46
CA LEU A 413 9.26 3.76 19.03
C LEU A 413 8.40 4.92 19.54
N LEU A 414 8.58 5.34 20.79
CA LEU A 414 7.86 6.46 21.38
C LEU A 414 8.14 7.76 20.62
N ARG A 415 9.41 8.05 20.31
CA ARG A 415 9.79 9.21 19.48
C ARG A 415 9.13 9.18 18.12
N ARG A 416 9.14 8.02 17.44
CA ARG A 416 8.48 7.84 16.15
C ARG A 416 6.97 8.07 16.26
N GLN A 417 6.32 7.45 17.25
CA GLN A 417 4.86 7.56 17.40
C GLN A 417 4.42 8.97 17.76
N LEU A 418 5.16 9.67 18.64
CA LEU A 418 4.91 11.08 18.94
C LEU A 418 5.02 11.95 17.68
N MET A 419 6.02 11.70 16.84
CA MET A 419 6.19 12.42 15.57
C MET A 419 5.01 12.17 14.62
N VAL A 420 4.58 10.92 14.45
CA VAL A 420 3.43 10.55 13.59
C VAL A 420 2.14 11.18 14.12
N THR A 421 1.90 11.12 15.43
CA THR A 421 0.72 11.72 16.06
C THR A 421 0.70 13.23 15.90
N TYR A 422 1.81 13.93 16.18
CA TYR A 422 1.88 15.39 16.12
C TYR A 422 1.77 15.96 14.70
N ARG A 423 2.28 15.23 13.70
CA ARG A 423 2.17 15.62 12.28
C ARG A 423 0.77 15.38 11.70
N ASN A 424 -0.09 14.65 12.38
CA ASN A 424 -1.50 14.52 12.01
C ASN A 424 -2.29 15.76 12.44
N THR A 425 -1.97 16.91 11.82
CA THR A 425 -2.56 18.21 12.13
C THR A 425 -4.09 18.23 11.98
N PRO A 426 -4.70 17.63 10.94
CA PRO A 426 -6.17 17.61 10.82
C PRO A 426 -6.85 16.92 12.01
N PHE A 427 -6.27 15.82 12.48
CA PHE A 427 -6.78 15.12 13.65
C PHE A 427 -6.65 15.96 14.93
N ILE A 428 -5.46 16.52 15.19
CA ILE A 428 -5.21 17.30 16.41
C ILE A 428 -6.05 18.58 16.45
N VAL A 429 -6.08 19.34 15.35
CA VAL A 429 -6.82 20.62 15.29
C VAL A 429 -8.32 20.38 15.41
N GLY A 430 -8.85 19.39 14.69
CA GLY A 430 -10.27 19.02 14.81
C GLY A 430 -10.65 18.58 16.22
N ARG A 431 -9.78 17.79 16.87
CA ARG A 431 -9.95 17.33 18.25
C ARG A 431 -9.93 18.49 19.24
N LEU A 432 -8.95 19.39 19.14
CA LEU A 432 -8.79 20.54 20.03
C LEU A 432 -9.95 21.53 19.90
N MET A 433 -10.40 21.83 18.67
CA MET A 433 -11.59 22.68 18.46
C MET A 433 -12.84 22.07 19.10
N MET A 434 -13.07 20.77 18.91
CA MET A 434 -14.22 20.07 19.49
C MET A 434 -14.20 20.12 21.02
N ILE A 435 -13.03 19.91 21.63
CA ILE A 435 -12.87 19.89 23.09
C ILE A 435 -13.03 21.28 23.69
N ILE A 436 -12.42 22.31 23.10
CA ILE A 436 -12.59 23.70 23.57
C ILE A 436 -14.07 24.11 23.47
N PHE A 437 -14.71 23.81 22.34
CA PHE A 437 -16.13 24.11 22.15
C PHE A 437 -17.00 23.43 23.23
N MET A 438 -16.82 22.13 23.45
CA MET A 438 -17.60 21.39 24.45
C MET A 438 -17.27 21.81 25.89
N GLY A 439 -16.02 22.17 26.17
CA GLY A 439 -15.61 22.77 27.44
C GLY A 439 -16.35 24.07 27.70
N ILE A 440 -16.41 24.99 26.73
CA ILE A 440 -17.18 26.24 26.84
C ILE A 440 -18.67 25.96 27.05
N VAL A 441 -19.25 25.02 26.31
CA VAL A 441 -20.67 24.63 26.49
C VAL A 441 -20.90 24.13 27.92
N PHE A 442 -20.05 23.24 28.45
CA PHE A 442 -20.21 22.74 29.81
C PHE A 442 -20.01 23.83 30.85
N SER A 443 -18.98 24.67 30.71
CA SER A 443 -18.72 25.78 31.64
C SER A 443 -19.83 26.83 31.65
N THR A 444 -20.51 27.07 30.53
CA THR A 444 -21.59 28.08 30.44
C THR A 444 -22.94 27.53 30.88
N VAL A 445 -23.28 26.30 30.50
CA VAL A 445 -24.56 25.64 30.89
C VAL A 445 -24.60 25.37 32.39
N PHE A 446 -23.46 24.97 32.97
CA PHE A 446 -23.32 24.69 34.39
C PHE A 446 -22.56 25.80 35.12
N TYR A 447 -22.73 27.05 34.66
CA TYR A 447 -22.24 28.21 35.40
C TYR A 447 -23.17 28.49 36.59
N ASP A 448 -22.61 28.63 37.79
CA ASP A 448 -23.34 29.06 38.99
C ASP A 448 -24.53 28.15 39.40
N PHE A 449 -24.40 26.83 39.21
CA PHE A 449 -25.41 25.89 39.70
C PHE A 449 -25.26 25.63 41.21
N ASP A 450 -26.38 25.31 41.86
CA ASP A 450 -26.42 25.01 43.30
C ASP A 450 -25.82 23.61 43.60
N PRO A 451 -24.74 23.51 44.40
CA PRO A 451 -24.08 22.25 44.73
C PRO A 451 -24.91 21.29 45.59
N THR A 452 -26.01 21.76 46.20
CA THR A 452 -26.99 20.90 46.88
C THR A 452 -27.79 20.04 45.90
N GLN A 453 -27.83 20.42 44.61
CA GLN A 453 -28.45 19.63 43.54
C GLN A 453 -27.52 18.50 43.07
N VAL A 454 -27.44 17.44 43.87
CA VAL A 454 -26.51 16.32 43.64
C VAL A 454 -26.66 15.65 42.28
N ALA A 455 -27.90 15.54 41.79
CA ALA A 455 -28.17 14.96 40.47
C ALA A 455 -27.49 15.77 39.34
N VAL A 456 -27.42 17.10 39.48
CA VAL A 456 -26.77 17.98 38.50
C VAL A 456 -25.25 17.82 38.58
N VAL A 457 -24.66 17.85 39.78
CA VAL A 457 -23.21 17.66 39.98
C VAL A 457 -22.72 16.33 39.42
N ILE A 458 -23.32 15.22 39.87
CA ILE A 458 -22.93 13.87 39.39
C ILE A 458 -23.21 13.75 37.89
N GLY A 459 -24.29 14.38 37.39
CA GLY A 459 -24.60 14.44 35.96
C GLY A 459 -23.52 15.12 35.13
N VAL A 460 -22.96 16.25 35.59
CA VAL A 460 -21.86 16.96 34.94
C VAL A 460 -20.57 16.13 34.96
N LEU A 461 -20.25 15.50 36.11
CA LEU A 461 -19.09 14.62 36.23
C LEU A 461 -19.21 13.42 35.27
N PHE A 462 -20.38 12.79 35.23
CA PHE A 462 -20.67 11.68 34.33
C PHE A 462 -20.59 12.11 32.86
N ALA A 463 -21.20 13.25 32.49
CA ALA A 463 -21.16 13.77 31.12
C ALA A 463 -19.73 14.10 30.66
N THR A 464 -18.89 14.63 31.56
CA THR A 464 -17.48 14.94 31.29
C THR A 464 -16.66 13.68 31.05
N VAL A 465 -16.78 12.68 31.94
CA VAL A 465 -16.11 11.38 31.78
C VAL A 465 -16.57 10.69 30.50
N MET A 466 -17.88 10.70 30.22
CA MET A 466 -18.46 10.09 29.02
C MET A 466 -17.94 10.77 27.74
N PHE A 467 -17.90 12.10 27.71
CA PHE A 467 -17.45 12.86 26.53
C PHE A 467 -15.97 12.58 26.19
N LEU A 468 -15.09 12.65 27.19
CA LEU A 468 -13.66 12.34 27.00
C LEU A 468 -13.46 10.89 26.55
N SER A 469 -14.16 9.96 27.21
CA SER A 469 -14.13 8.53 26.91
C SER A 469 -14.60 8.20 25.49
N MET A 470 -15.77 8.70 25.08
CA MET A 470 -16.32 8.48 23.74
C MET A 470 -15.43 9.11 22.67
N GLY A 471 -14.76 10.21 23.02
CA GLY A 471 -13.81 10.88 22.17
C GLY A 471 -12.65 10.00 21.68
N GLN A 472 -12.18 9.05 22.50
CA GLN A 472 -11.08 8.15 22.12
C GLN A 472 -11.46 7.17 21.00
N SER A 473 -12.75 6.94 20.75
CA SER A 473 -13.23 6.04 19.69
C SER A 473 -12.80 6.48 18.27
N SER A 474 -12.49 7.76 18.07
CA SER A 474 -12.01 8.29 16.78
C SER A 474 -10.63 7.76 16.39
N GLN A 475 -9.89 7.12 17.30
CA GLN A 475 -8.57 6.54 17.03
C GLN A 475 -8.63 5.14 16.39
N ILE A 476 -9.76 4.42 16.49
CA ILE A 476 -9.93 3.06 15.93
C ILE A 476 -9.52 2.99 14.44
N PRO A 477 -9.97 3.91 13.55
CA PRO A 477 -9.59 3.88 12.14
C PRO A 477 -8.09 4.08 11.92
N THR A 478 -7.45 4.93 12.74
CA THR A 478 -6.00 5.19 12.68
C THR A 478 -5.22 3.92 13.03
N TYR A 479 -5.58 3.22 14.11
CA TYR A 479 -4.93 1.95 14.47
C TYR A 479 -5.09 0.87 13.41
N LEU A 480 -6.26 0.80 12.76
CA LEU A 480 -6.49 -0.15 11.67
C LEU A 480 -5.65 0.16 10.43
N ALA A 481 -5.40 1.44 10.14
CA ALA A 481 -4.54 1.85 9.02
C ALA A 481 -3.05 1.54 9.27
N GLU A 482 -2.58 1.69 10.51
CA GLU A 482 -1.19 1.40 10.90
C GLU A 482 -0.86 -0.10 10.99
N ARG A 483 -1.89 -0.96 11.11
CA ARG A 483 -1.75 -2.41 11.32
C ARG A 483 -0.88 -3.11 10.27
N ASP A 484 -1.03 -2.76 9.01
CA ASP A 484 -0.25 -3.39 7.92
C ASP A 484 1.24 -3.06 8.04
N ILE A 485 1.57 -1.84 8.45
CA ILE A 485 2.95 -1.37 8.68
C ILE A 485 3.54 -2.11 9.89
N PHE A 486 2.76 -2.26 10.96
CA PHE A 486 3.15 -3.04 12.14
C PHE A 486 3.51 -4.48 11.78
N TYR A 487 2.68 -5.20 11.00
CA TYR A 487 2.98 -6.58 10.63
C TYR A 487 4.23 -6.72 9.74
N LYS A 488 4.43 -5.76 8.83
CA LYS A 488 5.63 -5.68 7.99
C LYS A 488 6.89 -5.60 8.86
N GLN A 489 6.98 -4.57 9.69
CA GLN A 489 8.15 -4.28 10.54
C GLN A 489 8.34 -5.31 11.65
N ARG A 490 7.25 -5.83 12.24
CA ARG A 490 7.32 -6.85 13.29
C ARG A 490 7.94 -8.15 12.79
N GLY A 491 7.56 -8.62 11.59
CA GLY A 491 8.18 -9.83 11.05
C GLY A 491 9.56 -9.60 10.41
N ALA A 492 10.01 -8.35 10.26
CA ALA A 492 11.40 -8.01 9.99
C ALA A 492 12.25 -7.88 11.28
N ASN A 493 11.63 -8.12 12.45
CA ASN A 493 12.21 -8.03 13.78
C ASN A 493 12.77 -6.64 14.18
N PHE A 494 12.16 -5.55 13.69
CA PHE A 494 12.58 -4.19 14.09
C PHE A 494 12.32 -3.91 15.56
N PHE A 495 11.20 -4.38 16.10
CA PHE A 495 10.80 -4.11 17.48
C PHE A 495 9.91 -5.18 18.08
N ARG A 496 9.87 -5.19 19.40
CA ARG A 496 9.05 -6.10 20.20
C ARG A 496 7.60 -5.60 20.23
N THR A 497 6.65 -6.54 20.25
CA THR A 497 5.22 -6.21 20.32
C THR A 497 4.88 -5.41 21.58
N GLY A 498 5.44 -5.79 22.74
CA GLY A 498 5.24 -5.05 23.99
C GLY A 498 5.75 -3.61 23.93
N SER A 499 6.93 -3.39 23.34
CA SER A 499 7.48 -2.04 23.14
C SER A 499 6.62 -1.17 22.23
N TYR A 500 6.03 -1.76 21.17
CA TYR A 500 5.10 -1.04 20.29
C TYR A 500 3.82 -0.62 21.01
N VAL A 501 3.20 -1.53 21.78
CA VAL A 501 2.00 -1.21 22.56
C VAL A 501 2.30 -0.09 23.56
N LEU A 502 3.38 -0.23 24.35
CA LEU A 502 3.79 0.78 25.33
C LEU A 502 4.06 2.15 24.69
N ALA A 503 4.81 2.18 23.59
CA ALA A 503 5.09 3.43 22.87
C ALA A 503 3.80 4.07 22.32
N THR A 504 2.88 3.26 21.82
CA THR A 504 1.58 3.73 21.32
C THR A 504 0.74 4.34 22.44
N SER A 505 0.66 3.65 23.60
CA SER A 505 -0.02 4.15 24.80
C SER A 505 0.58 5.47 25.28
N ALA A 506 1.91 5.50 25.46
CA ALA A 506 2.62 6.67 25.98
C ALA A 506 2.54 7.88 25.02
N SER A 507 2.44 7.65 23.71
CA SER A 507 2.31 8.73 22.73
C SER A 507 1.01 9.54 22.86
N GLN A 508 -0.02 8.98 23.51
CA GLN A 508 -1.30 9.67 23.74
C GLN A 508 -1.25 10.62 24.94
N ILE A 509 -0.31 10.43 25.88
CA ILE A 509 -0.24 11.19 27.13
C ILE A 509 -0.20 12.71 26.89
N PRO A 510 0.65 13.26 25.99
CA PRO A 510 0.69 14.70 25.78
C PRO A 510 -0.64 15.29 25.32
N LEU A 511 -1.32 14.60 24.40
CA LEU A 511 -2.64 15.03 23.93
C LEU A 511 -3.66 14.92 25.08
N ALA A 512 -3.70 13.79 25.77
CA ALA A 512 -4.63 13.56 26.88
C ALA A 512 -4.46 14.60 28.01
N VAL A 513 -3.23 15.05 28.30
CA VAL A 513 -2.98 16.14 29.27
C VAL A 513 -3.59 17.46 28.81
N VAL A 514 -3.48 17.81 27.53
CA VAL A 514 -4.13 19.01 26.97
C VAL A 514 -5.66 18.89 27.08
N GLU A 515 -6.22 17.71 26.80
CA GLU A 515 -7.66 17.48 26.92
C GLU A 515 -8.15 17.63 28.37
N THR A 516 -7.37 17.17 29.35
CA THR A 516 -7.79 17.18 30.76
C THR A 516 -7.61 18.52 31.45
N ILE A 517 -6.64 19.35 31.01
CA ILE A 517 -6.47 20.72 31.49
C ILE A 517 -7.73 21.55 31.26
N ILE A 518 -8.40 21.36 30.12
CA ILE A 518 -9.62 22.12 29.77
C ILE A 518 -10.78 21.81 30.73
N PHE A 519 -10.86 20.58 31.26
CA PHE A 519 -11.91 20.13 32.17
C PHE A 519 -11.53 20.15 33.66
N GLY A 520 -10.35 20.69 34.02
CA GLY A 520 -9.99 21.09 35.40
C GLY A 520 -9.41 20.00 36.32
N SER A 521 -9.80 18.72 36.21
CA SER A 521 -9.26 17.65 37.08
C SER A 521 -8.21 16.77 36.38
N LEU A 522 -6.92 17.09 36.62
CA LEU A 522 -5.78 16.53 35.88
C LEU A 522 -5.60 15.01 35.99
N ILE A 523 -5.53 14.42 37.19
CA ILE A 523 -5.06 13.03 37.35
C ILE A 523 -6.16 12.01 37.03
N ILE A 524 -7.37 12.18 37.56
CA ILE A 524 -8.46 11.19 37.40
C ILE A 524 -8.97 11.16 35.96
N LEU A 525 -9.16 12.33 35.32
CA LEU A 525 -9.59 12.38 33.93
C LEU A 525 -8.50 11.90 32.96
N LEU A 526 -7.22 12.12 33.27
CA LEU A 526 -6.11 11.61 32.45
C LEU A 526 -6.09 10.09 32.43
N LEU A 527 -6.18 9.45 33.59
CA LEU A 527 -6.19 7.99 33.70
C LEU A 527 -7.44 7.38 33.04
N SER A 528 -8.60 8.03 33.19
CA SER A 528 -9.84 7.64 32.50
C SER A 528 -9.68 7.66 30.97
N ASN A 529 -9.08 8.75 30.46
CA ASN A 529 -8.87 8.96 29.03
C ASN A 529 -7.91 7.92 28.44
N LEU A 530 -6.78 7.67 29.13
CA LEU A 530 -5.81 6.65 28.72
C LEU A 530 -6.39 5.23 28.76
N SER A 531 -7.17 4.91 29.80
CA SER A 531 -7.84 3.61 29.94
C SER A 531 -8.77 3.33 28.75
N MET A 532 -9.57 4.32 28.36
CA MET A 532 -10.48 4.20 27.21
C MET A 532 -9.73 4.16 25.88
N GLY A 533 -8.64 4.94 25.72
CA GLY A 533 -7.75 4.83 24.57
C GLY A 533 -7.20 3.41 24.37
N MET A 534 -6.77 2.77 25.46
CA MET A 534 -6.28 1.38 25.44
C MET A 534 -7.36 0.35 25.14
N TRP A 535 -8.57 0.56 25.66
CA TRP A 535 -9.72 -0.28 25.33
C TRP A 535 -10.03 -0.23 23.83
N PHE A 536 -10.02 0.95 23.20
CA PHE A 536 -10.24 1.05 21.76
C PHE A 536 -9.09 0.51 20.91
N PHE A 537 -7.84 0.64 21.38
CA PHE A 537 -6.70 -0.03 20.76
C PHE A 537 -6.87 -1.56 20.78
N PHE A 538 -7.32 -2.12 21.91
CA PHE A 538 -7.62 -3.54 22.04
C PHE A 538 -8.74 -3.99 21.08
N LEU A 539 -9.83 -3.22 20.99
CA LEU A 539 -10.92 -3.52 20.04
C LEU A 539 -10.48 -3.41 18.58
N ALA A 540 -9.58 -2.46 18.25
CA ALA A 540 -8.98 -2.36 16.93
C ALA A 540 -8.05 -3.55 16.61
N ALA A 541 -7.35 -4.08 17.61
CA ALA A 541 -6.49 -5.25 17.46
C ALA A 541 -7.27 -6.55 17.21
N ILE A 542 -8.39 -6.75 17.91
CA ILE A 542 -9.27 -7.93 17.71
C ILE A 542 -10.16 -7.76 16.47
N GLY A 543 -10.56 -6.52 16.18
CA GLY A 543 -11.42 -6.19 15.06
C GLY A 543 -10.75 -6.49 13.72
N ARG A 544 -11.31 -7.42 12.94
CA ARG A 544 -10.78 -7.73 11.60
C ARG A 544 -10.79 -6.50 10.68
N ASN A 545 -11.88 -5.72 10.75
CA ASN A 545 -12.14 -4.54 9.93
C ASN A 545 -12.83 -3.44 10.74
N GLY A 546 -12.76 -2.19 10.26
CA GLY A 546 -13.42 -1.04 10.89
C GLY A 546 -14.94 -1.17 11.00
N ASN A 547 -15.57 -1.88 10.06
CA ASN A 547 -17.01 -2.18 10.09
C ASN A 547 -17.45 -3.08 11.25
N ILE A 548 -16.50 -3.74 11.94
CA ILE A 548 -16.76 -4.54 13.14
C ILE A 548 -16.25 -3.81 14.38
N ALA A 549 -15.02 -3.29 14.32
CA ALA A 549 -14.36 -2.65 15.47
C ALA A 549 -15.11 -1.42 15.96
N THR A 550 -15.60 -0.56 15.06
CA THR A 550 -16.28 0.69 15.44
C THR A 550 -17.64 0.44 16.12
N PRO A 551 -18.57 -0.37 15.57
CA PRO A 551 -19.82 -0.68 16.28
C PRO A 551 -19.61 -1.40 17.61
N LEU A 552 -18.64 -2.32 17.67
CA LEU A 552 -18.27 -3.01 18.92
C LEU A 552 -17.76 -2.01 19.97
N GLY A 553 -16.98 -1.01 19.55
CA GLY A 553 -16.57 0.11 20.40
C GLY A 553 -17.76 0.88 20.97
N MET A 554 -18.73 1.25 20.14
CA MET A 554 -19.93 1.97 20.60
C MET A 554 -20.75 1.17 21.61
N VAL A 555 -20.94 -0.13 21.37
CA VAL A 555 -21.67 -1.00 22.31
C VAL A 555 -20.90 -1.20 23.61
N SER A 556 -19.57 -1.30 23.56
CA SER A 556 -18.77 -1.39 24.78
C SER A 556 -18.89 -0.14 25.65
N VAL A 557 -18.91 1.05 25.04
CA VAL A 557 -19.16 2.32 25.77
C VAL A 557 -20.55 2.31 26.39
N LEU A 558 -21.56 1.83 25.67
CA LEU A 558 -22.92 1.70 26.20
C LEU A 558 -22.97 0.82 27.45
N VAL A 559 -22.35 -0.36 27.39
CA VAL A 559 -22.27 -1.26 28.55
C VAL A 559 -21.59 -0.57 29.73
N PHE A 560 -20.46 0.11 29.51
CA PHE A 560 -19.78 0.85 30.58
C PHE A 560 -20.60 2.00 31.15
N VAL A 561 -21.42 2.66 30.34
CA VAL A 561 -22.33 3.73 30.76
C VAL A 561 -23.49 3.20 31.59
N VAL A 562 -24.14 2.10 31.17
CA VAL A 562 -25.27 1.48 31.90
C VAL A 562 -24.84 1.10 33.31
N PHE A 563 -23.67 0.46 33.42
CA PHE A 563 -23.13 -0.03 34.69
C PHE A 563 -22.25 0.99 35.42
N ALA A 564 -22.19 2.25 34.96
CA ALA A 564 -21.34 3.30 35.55
C ALA A 564 -21.71 3.67 37.01
N GLY A 565 -22.92 3.32 37.45
CA GLY A 565 -23.45 3.71 38.77
C GLY A 565 -24.21 5.03 38.80
N PHE A 566 -24.30 5.75 37.67
CA PHE A 566 -25.09 6.99 37.56
C PHE A 566 -26.53 6.73 37.10
N ILE A 567 -26.70 5.98 36.00
CA ILE A 567 -28.01 5.70 35.41
C ILE A 567 -28.71 4.60 36.19
N VAL A 568 -28.02 3.49 36.44
CA VAL A 568 -28.47 2.43 37.34
C VAL A 568 -27.57 2.46 38.57
N THR A 569 -28.14 2.71 39.73
CA THR A 569 -27.39 2.69 40.99
C THR A 569 -27.02 1.25 41.33
N LYS A 570 -25.90 1.05 42.04
CA LYS A 570 -25.36 -0.29 42.34
C LYS A 570 -26.38 -1.20 43.04
N SER A 571 -27.26 -0.64 43.87
CA SER A 571 -28.31 -1.37 44.58
C SER A 571 -29.44 -1.89 43.68
N GLN A 572 -29.58 -1.35 42.47
CA GLN A 572 -30.61 -1.74 41.51
C GLN A 572 -30.07 -2.64 40.40
N ILE A 573 -28.74 -2.85 40.34
CA ILE A 573 -28.14 -3.80 39.42
C ILE A 573 -28.43 -5.21 39.95
N PRO A 574 -29.01 -6.12 39.14
CA PRO A 574 -29.19 -7.50 39.56
C PRO A 574 -27.86 -8.14 39.97
N ASP A 575 -27.85 -8.95 41.03
CA ASP A 575 -26.62 -9.49 41.65
C ASP A 575 -25.68 -10.17 40.64
N TYR A 576 -26.24 -10.83 39.63
CA TYR A 576 -25.50 -11.52 38.58
C TYR A 576 -24.80 -10.58 37.56
N PHE A 577 -25.11 -9.28 37.56
CA PHE A 577 -24.45 -8.24 36.76
C PHE A 577 -23.55 -7.30 37.57
N THR A 578 -23.47 -7.44 38.90
CA THR A 578 -22.65 -6.58 39.74
C THR A 578 -21.17 -6.58 39.36
N TRP A 579 -20.65 -7.66 38.76
CA TRP A 579 -19.28 -7.70 38.23
C TRP A 579 -19.03 -6.69 37.10
N ALA A 580 -20.02 -6.39 36.27
CA ALA A 580 -19.89 -5.46 35.14
C ALA A 580 -19.67 -4.02 35.61
N HIS A 581 -20.27 -3.66 36.76
CA HIS A 581 -20.04 -2.39 37.44
C HIS A 581 -18.56 -2.21 37.82
N TRP A 582 -17.90 -3.28 38.29
CA TRP A 582 -16.50 -3.25 38.72
C TRP A 582 -15.49 -3.31 37.57
N ILE A 583 -15.90 -3.79 36.39
CA ILE A 583 -15.04 -3.82 35.19
C ILE A 583 -15.02 -2.47 34.45
N SER A 584 -16.03 -1.63 34.65
CA SER A 584 -16.18 -0.38 33.89
C SER A 584 -15.19 0.71 34.36
N PRO A 585 -14.29 1.21 33.48
CA PRO A 585 -13.40 2.33 33.82
C PRO A 585 -14.16 3.62 34.17
N ILE A 586 -15.34 3.80 33.55
CA ILE A 586 -16.22 4.95 33.79
C ILE A 586 -16.73 4.95 35.23
N THR A 587 -17.08 3.79 35.79
CA THR A 587 -17.52 3.65 37.19
C THR A 587 -16.46 4.19 38.16
N TRP A 588 -15.21 3.72 38.01
CA TRP A 588 -14.13 4.10 38.91
C TRP A 588 -13.76 5.58 38.77
N SER A 589 -13.82 6.11 37.55
CA SER A 589 -13.58 7.53 37.27
C SER A 589 -14.65 8.41 37.91
N LEU A 590 -15.93 8.04 37.74
CA LEU A 590 -17.06 8.76 38.29
C LEU A 590 -17.04 8.75 39.82
N LYS A 591 -16.83 7.57 40.43
CA LYS A 591 -16.71 7.43 41.89
C LYS A 591 -15.58 8.30 42.44
N ALA A 592 -14.39 8.23 41.83
CA ALA A 592 -13.25 9.01 42.28
C ALA A 592 -13.50 10.52 42.20
N LEU A 593 -14.13 11.00 41.12
CA LEU A 593 -14.48 12.42 40.97
C LEU A 593 -15.57 12.86 41.95
N ALA A 594 -16.60 12.04 42.17
CA ALA A 594 -17.68 12.37 43.08
C ALA A 594 -17.20 12.43 44.53
N VAL A 595 -16.37 11.46 44.95
CA VAL A 595 -15.72 11.48 46.28
C VAL A 595 -14.81 12.70 46.40
N ASN A 596 -14.01 13.01 45.38
CA ASN A 596 -13.13 14.19 45.38
C ASN A 596 -13.92 15.51 45.52
N GLN A 597 -15.11 15.60 44.92
CA GLN A 597 -15.97 16.78 45.00
C GLN A 597 -16.64 16.90 46.39
N TYR A 598 -17.38 15.87 46.82
CA TYR A 598 -18.23 15.94 48.01
C TYR A 598 -17.48 15.76 49.33
N ARG A 599 -16.26 15.20 49.29
CA ARG A 599 -15.39 15.05 50.48
C ARG A 599 -14.31 16.14 50.57
N SER A 600 -14.48 17.21 49.78
CA SER A 600 -13.67 18.42 49.89
C SER A 600 -14.04 19.23 51.14
N ASP A 601 -13.10 19.98 51.69
CA ASP A 601 -13.28 20.74 52.94
C ASP A 601 -14.51 21.67 52.95
N PRO A 602 -14.93 22.33 51.84
CA PRO A 602 -16.12 23.16 51.81
C PRO A 602 -17.45 22.39 51.86
N MET A 603 -17.47 21.11 51.45
CA MET A 603 -18.69 20.29 51.32
C MET A 603 -18.79 19.21 52.41
N ASP A 604 -17.67 18.85 53.06
CA ASP A 604 -17.64 17.85 54.14
C ASP A 604 -17.92 18.44 55.53
N VAL A 605 -19.03 19.18 55.64
CA VAL A 605 -19.42 19.94 56.85
C VAL A 605 -20.72 19.42 57.47
N CYS A 606 -20.91 19.67 58.78
CA CYS A 606 -22.15 19.33 59.49
C CYS A 606 -23.28 20.33 59.21
N VAL A 607 -22.95 21.63 59.07
CA VAL A 607 -23.90 22.70 58.78
C VAL A 607 -23.58 23.31 57.43
N TYR A 608 -24.53 23.26 56.50
CA TYR A 608 -24.41 23.85 55.17
C TYR A 608 -25.67 24.66 54.89
N GLU A 609 -25.52 25.94 54.52
CA GLU A 609 -26.62 26.89 54.24
C GLU A 609 -27.78 26.86 55.28
N GLY A 610 -27.44 26.70 56.56
CA GLY A 610 -28.42 26.73 57.67
C GLY A 610 -29.10 25.40 57.98
N VAL A 611 -28.78 24.30 57.30
CA VAL A 611 -29.26 22.94 57.61
C VAL A 611 -28.16 22.14 58.33
N ASP A 612 -28.49 21.57 59.50
CA ASP A 612 -27.59 20.69 60.27
C ASP A 612 -27.84 19.21 59.91
N TYR A 613 -26.97 18.67 59.04
CA TYR A 613 -27.03 17.29 58.57
C TYR A 613 -26.60 16.29 59.64
N CYS A 614 -25.65 16.68 60.50
CA CYS A 614 -25.16 15.82 61.58
C CYS A 614 -26.24 15.62 62.65
N ALA A 615 -27.02 16.66 62.98
CA ALA A 615 -28.14 16.55 63.91
C ALA A 615 -29.36 15.83 63.30
N THR A 616 -29.63 16.03 62.00
CA THR A 616 -30.85 15.52 61.35
C THR A 616 -30.72 14.09 60.83
N TYR A 617 -29.56 13.76 60.25
CA TYR A 617 -29.32 12.49 59.54
C TYR A 617 -28.14 11.68 60.10
N GLY A 618 -27.41 12.21 61.09
CA GLY A 618 -26.26 11.52 61.70
C GLY A 618 -25.02 11.41 60.80
N LEU A 619 -25.02 12.10 59.65
CA LEU A 619 -23.98 12.06 58.63
C LEU A 619 -23.60 13.50 58.23
N LYS A 620 -22.36 13.69 57.77
CA LYS A 620 -21.97 14.98 57.16
C LYS A 620 -22.67 15.17 55.81
N MET A 621 -22.81 16.43 55.38
CA MET A 621 -23.46 16.79 54.11
C MET A 621 -22.94 15.98 52.91
N GLY A 622 -21.62 15.93 52.73
CA GLY A 622 -20.98 15.14 51.67
C GLY A 622 -21.24 13.63 51.74
N GLU A 623 -21.25 13.04 52.95
CA GLU A 623 -21.51 11.61 53.15
C GLU A 623 -22.97 11.25 52.89
N TYR A 624 -23.90 12.11 53.33
CA TYR A 624 -25.33 11.97 53.08
C TYR A 624 -25.64 11.99 51.58
N TYR A 625 -25.08 12.95 50.85
CA TYR A 625 -25.31 13.10 49.41
C TYR A 625 -24.66 12.00 48.55
N LEU A 626 -23.49 11.50 48.94
CA LEU A 626 -22.89 10.32 48.29
C LEU A 626 -23.72 9.04 48.55
N GLY A 627 -24.25 8.90 49.78
CA GLY A 627 -25.10 7.78 50.17
C GLY A 627 -26.42 7.71 49.39
N LEU A 628 -27.01 8.85 49.01
CA LEU A 628 -28.24 8.92 48.21
C LEU A 628 -28.12 8.29 46.82
N PHE A 629 -26.92 8.29 46.23
CA PHE A 629 -26.62 7.65 44.94
C PHE A 629 -25.94 6.27 45.09
N GLY A 630 -25.87 5.73 46.32
CA GLY A 630 -25.24 4.43 46.59
C GLY A 630 -23.73 4.43 46.33
N MET A 631 -23.06 5.59 46.46
CA MET A 631 -21.61 5.71 46.29
C MET A 631 -20.88 5.55 47.62
N ASP A 632 -19.70 4.95 47.54
CA ASP A 632 -18.84 4.69 48.70
C ASP A 632 -18.28 6.02 49.26
N THR A 633 -18.27 6.20 50.59
CA THR A 633 -17.99 7.49 51.25
C THR A 633 -16.54 7.67 51.73
N GLU A 634 -15.74 6.60 51.67
CA GLU A 634 -14.36 6.58 52.15
C GLU A 634 -13.38 7.22 51.14
N LYS A 635 -12.41 8.00 51.65
CA LYS A 635 -11.41 8.69 50.80
C LYS A 635 -10.44 7.72 50.10
N GLU A 636 -10.33 6.47 50.58
CA GLU A 636 -9.49 5.41 50.00
C GLU A 636 -9.91 5.02 48.57
N TRP A 637 -11.19 5.19 48.22
CA TRP A 637 -11.71 4.89 46.89
C TRP A 637 -11.10 5.74 45.76
N VAL A 638 -10.56 6.92 46.09
CA VAL A 638 -9.79 7.73 45.13
C VAL A 638 -8.48 7.02 44.77
N ALA A 639 -7.78 6.47 45.76
CA ALA A 639 -6.55 5.71 45.54
C ALA A 639 -6.84 4.39 44.81
N TYR A 640 -7.91 3.67 45.17
CA TYR A 640 -8.32 2.45 44.46
C TYR A 640 -8.73 2.72 43.01
N GLY A 641 -9.41 3.83 42.72
CA GLY A 641 -9.73 4.23 41.35
C GLY A 641 -8.50 4.54 40.49
N ILE A 642 -7.49 5.18 41.08
CA ILE A 642 -6.18 5.44 40.43
C ILE A 642 -5.44 4.12 40.16
N ILE A 643 -5.37 3.21 41.14
CA ILE A 643 -4.70 1.91 41.01
C ILE A 643 -5.40 1.05 39.96
N TYR A 644 -6.73 1.02 39.96
CA TYR A 644 -7.53 0.23 39.02
C TYR A 644 -7.36 0.70 37.58
N THR A 645 -7.46 2.01 37.33
CA THR A 645 -7.31 2.57 35.99
C THR A 645 -5.89 2.37 35.46
N ALA A 646 -4.87 2.46 36.31
CA ALA A 646 -3.49 2.09 35.99
C ALA A 646 -3.31 0.56 35.76
N ALA A 647 -4.05 -0.29 36.46
CA ALA A 647 -3.99 -1.74 36.28
C ALA A 647 -4.65 -2.22 34.97
N ILE A 648 -5.71 -1.55 34.50
CA ILE A 648 -6.27 -1.79 33.16
C ILE A 648 -5.22 -1.49 32.07
N GLU A 649 -4.43 -0.44 32.28
CA GLU A 649 -3.32 -0.10 31.40
C GLU A 649 -2.30 -1.24 31.28
N ASP A 650 -2.05 -1.99 32.37
CA ASP A 650 -1.17 -3.17 32.39
C ASP A 650 -1.85 -4.45 31.87
N GLY A 651 -3.14 -4.65 32.18
CA GLY A 651 -3.93 -5.80 31.75
C GLY A 651 -4.14 -5.86 30.23
N GLY A 652 -4.37 -4.71 29.58
CA GLY A 652 -4.45 -4.61 28.12
C GLY A 652 -3.16 -5.10 27.42
N ARG A 653 -2.00 -4.98 28.07
CA ARG A 653 -0.69 -5.42 27.54
C ARG A 653 -0.60 -6.93 27.40
N ARG A 654 -1.24 -7.70 28.30
CA ARG A 654 -1.17 -9.17 28.34
C ARG A 654 -2.13 -9.87 27.37
N VAL A 655 -3.29 -9.28 27.08
CA VAL A 655 -4.32 -9.92 26.23
C VAL A 655 -3.97 -9.81 24.74
N VAL A 656 -3.34 -8.71 24.30
CA VAL A 656 -2.88 -8.52 22.90
C VAL A 656 -1.81 -9.56 22.52
N HIS A 657 -1.14 -10.18 23.49
CA HIS A 657 -0.15 -11.24 23.24
C HIS A 657 -0.77 -12.57 22.78
N LYS A 658 -2.07 -12.79 23.03
CA LYS A 658 -2.74 -14.10 22.82
C LYS A 658 -3.72 -14.13 21.63
N ALA A 659 -3.98 -13.00 20.97
CA ALA A 659 -4.83 -12.92 19.78
C ALA A 659 -4.01 -13.18 18.49
N ARG A 660 -3.50 -14.40 18.34
CA ARG A 660 -2.80 -14.84 17.14
C ARG A 660 -3.33 -16.23 16.78
N ASP A 661 -4.39 -16.24 15.96
CA ASP A 661 -4.76 -17.33 15.04
C ASP A 661 -6.18 -17.10 14.49
N THR A 662 -6.30 -16.27 13.45
CA THR A 662 -7.26 -16.45 12.34
C THR A 662 -7.15 -15.28 11.37
N THR A 663 -6.33 -15.45 10.33
CA THR A 663 -6.26 -14.50 9.21
C THR A 663 -6.57 -15.18 7.88
N ASN A 664 -7.57 -14.60 7.21
CA ASN A 664 -7.81 -14.46 5.77
C ASN A 664 -7.21 -15.46 4.79
N LYS A 665 -8.11 -16.14 4.07
CA LYS A 665 -7.93 -16.59 2.68
C LYS A 665 -8.78 -15.72 1.77
N ASN A 666 -8.22 -15.24 0.66
CA ASN A 666 -8.83 -15.08 -0.66
C ASN A 666 -7.90 -14.30 -1.60
N ALA A 667 -7.40 -14.97 -2.66
CA ALA A 667 -7.03 -14.40 -3.97
C ALA A 667 -6.64 -15.52 -4.97
N ALA A 668 -7.16 -15.40 -6.22
CA ALA A 668 -6.70 -15.92 -7.53
C ALA A 668 -6.62 -17.46 -7.77
N ASN A 669 -6.85 -18.07 -8.96
CA ASN A 669 -7.18 -17.72 -10.36
C ASN A 669 -7.59 -19.02 -11.11
N GLY A 670 -8.14 -18.92 -12.33
CA GLY A 670 -8.19 -20.01 -13.34
C GLY A 670 -9.05 -19.68 -14.59
N THR A 671 -8.39 -19.61 -15.75
CA THR A 671 -8.83 -19.23 -17.11
C THR A 671 -9.30 -20.41 -17.98
N ASP A 672 -10.20 -20.17 -18.94
CA ASP A 672 -10.32 -20.94 -20.20
C ASP A 672 -10.73 -19.99 -21.34
N GLY A 673 -10.05 -20.09 -22.48
CA GLY A 673 -10.23 -19.19 -23.62
C GLY A 673 -11.15 -19.75 -24.71
N TYR A 674 -11.94 -18.86 -25.33
CA TYR A 674 -12.60 -19.11 -26.60
C TYR A 674 -12.51 -17.87 -27.51
N VAL A 675 -12.33 -18.13 -28.80
CA VAL A 675 -12.24 -17.18 -29.91
C VAL A 675 -13.64 -16.88 -30.43
N VAL A 676 -13.99 -15.60 -30.61
CA VAL A 676 -15.23 -15.18 -31.29
C VAL A 676 -14.98 -13.99 -32.21
N ASP A 677 -15.63 -14.07 -33.37
CA ASP A 677 -15.64 -13.16 -34.51
C ASP A 677 -16.48 -11.90 -34.23
N ILE A 678 -16.02 -10.73 -34.68
CA ILE A 678 -16.63 -9.43 -34.37
C ILE A 678 -17.60 -9.02 -35.49
N ASP A 679 -18.89 -8.88 -35.16
CA ASP A 679 -19.87 -8.21 -36.02
C ASP A 679 -19.71 -6.68 -35.98
N ASN A 680 -19.63 -6.06 -37.15
CA ASN A 680 -19.54 -4.60 -37.32
C ASN A 680 -20.80 -3.89 -36.81
N ARG A 681 -20.71 -3.20 -35.66
CA ARG A 681 -21.76 -2.34 -35.10
C ARG A 681 -21.53 -0.85 -35.40
N GLU A 682 -22.61 -0.08 -35.47
CA GLU A 682 -22.62 1.35 -35.80
C GLU A 682 -21.84 2.22 -34.79
N LYS A 683 -20.98 3.12 -35.30
CA LYS A 683 -20.19 4.05 -34.48
C LYS A 683 -21.09 5.14 -33.88
N ASN A 684 -21.19 5.22 -32.54
CA ASN A 684 -22.02 6.19 -31.82
C ASN A 684 -21.23 7.43 -31.29
N PHE A 685 -19.99 7.67 -31.73
CA PHE A 685 -19.17 8.81 -31.26
C PHE A 685 -18.54 9.57 -32.44
N THR A 686 -18.21 10.85 -32.22
CA THR A 686 -17.51 11.68 -33.21
C THR A 686 -16.00 11.54 -33.03
N PRO A 687 -15.22 11.17 -34.06
CA PRO A 687 -13.75 11.16 -33.99
C PRO A 687 -13.18 12.55 -33.66
N VAL A 688 -12.17 12.62 -32.78
CA VAL A 688 -11.57 13.89 -32.34
C VAL A 688 -10.05 13.84 -32.42
N THR A 689 -9.45 14.75 -33.19
CA THR A 689 -8.00 15.00 -33.19
C THR A 689 -7.66 15.93 -32.02
N VAL A 690 -6.65 15.57 -31.23
CA VAL A 690 -6.12 16.43 -30.16
C VAL A 690 -4.81 17.02 -30.63
N ALA A 691 -4.68 18.34 -30.60
CA ALA A 691 -3.43 19.03 -30.90
C ALA A 691 -3.06 20.01 -29.79
N PHE A 692 -1.77 20.21 -29.56
CA PHE A 692 -1.26 21.20 -28.62
C PHE A 692 -0.09 21.94 -29.26
N GLN A 693 -0.10 23.26 -29.13
CA GLN A 693 0.85 24.18 -29.75
C GLN A 693 1.48 25.09 -28.70
N ASP A 694 2.81 25.12 -28.72
CA ASP A 694 3.66 25.91 -27.82
C ASP A 694 3.20 25.84 -26.35
N LEU A 695 3.01 24.61 -25.86
CA LEU A 695 2.47 24.37 -24.53
C LEU A 695 3.56 24.47 -23.45
N TRP A 696 3.36 25.37 -22.49
CA TRP A 696 4.20 25.53 -21.30
C TRP A 696 3.38 25.36 -20.03
N TYR A 697 4.03 24.85 -18.98
CA TYR A 697 3.45 24.73 -17.66
C TYR A 697 4.48 25.07 -16.58
N SER A 698 4.17 26.09 -15.80
CA SER A 698 5.05 26.63 -14.75
C SER A 698 4.39 26.54 -13.38
N VAL A 699 5.15 26.14 -12.36
CA VAL A 699 4.71 26.09 -10.96
C VAL A 699 5.58 26.98 -10.08
N PRO A 700 5.07 27.55 -8.97
CA PRO A 700 5.92 28.25 -8.01
C PRO A 700 6.98 27.31 -7.43
N ASP A 701 8.21 27.81 -7.26
CA ASP A 701 9.28 27.03 -6.65
C ASP A 701 8.93 26.73 -5.18
N PRO A 702 9.00 25.45 -4.73
CA PRO A 702 8.71 25.06 -3.34
C PRO A 702 9.60 25.75 -2.29
N HIS A 703 10.82 26.16 -2.67
CA HIS A 703 11.79 26.79 -1.76
C HIS A 703 11.74 28.32 -1.84
N ASN A 704 11.38 28.86 -3.00
CA ASN A 704 11.23 30.30 -3.19
C ASN A 704 9.94 30.63 -3.97
N PRO A 705 8.82 30.89 -3.29
CA PRO A 705 7.52 31.12 -3.93
C PRO A 705 7.47 32.28 -4.94
N LYS A 706 8.51 33.12 -5.00
CA LYS A 706 8.66 34.22 -5.95
C LYS A 706 9.21 33.78 -7.31
N GLU A 707 9.87 32.63 -7.39
CA GLU A 707 10.40 32.08 -8.63
C GLU A 707 9.47 31.00 -9.18
N SER A 708 9.39 30.89 -10.51
CA SER A 708 8.57 29.89 -11.19
C SER A 708 9.46 28.85 -11.86
N LEU A 709 9.20 27.58 -11.57
CA LEU A 709 9.84 26.44 -12.20
C LEU A 709 9.01 25.99 -13.42
N ASP A 710 9.61 26.06 -14.61
CA ASP A 710 9.01 25.57 -15.85
C ASP A 710 9.19 24.04 -15.95
N LEU A 711 8.07 23.33 -15.92
CA LEU A 711 8.04 21.87 -16.00
C LEU A 711 7.82 21.35 -17.43
N LEU A 712 7.21 22.15 -18.30
CA LEU A 712 7.02 21.88 -19.74
C LEU A 712 7.42 23.13 -20.52
N LYS A 713 8.18 22.96 -21.60
CA LYS A 713 8.78 24.06 -22.37
C LYS A 713 8.44 23.92 -23.85
N GLY A 714 7.47 24.70 -24.33
CA GLY A 714 7.13 24.84 -25.75
C GLY A 714 6.82 23.53 -26.46
N ILE A 715 6.06 22.64 -25.81
CA ILE A 715 5.76 21.32 -26.36
C ILE A 715 4.74 21.44 -27.50
N ASN A 716 5.04 20.81 -28.63
CA ASN A 716 4.18 20.75 -29.81
C ASN A 716 3.90 19.30 -30.17
N GLY A 717 2.68 18.98 -30.59
CA GLY A 717 2.31 17.63 -30.99
C GLY A 717 0.81 17.46 -31.20
N PHE A 718 0.44 16.32 -31.78
CA PHE A 718 -0.96 15.96 -32.01
C PHE A 718 -1.19 14.45 -31.86
N ALA A 719 -2.45 14.03 -31.81
CA ALA A 719 -2.88 12.64 -31.85
C ALA A 719 -4.16 12.54 -32.67
N VAL A 720 -4.20 11.56 -33.57
CA VAL A 720 -5.29 11.42 -34.55
C VAL A 720 -6.22 10.25 -34.20
N PRO A 721 -7.48 10.30 -34.65
CA PRO A 721 -8.42 9.20 -34.46
C PRO A 721 -7.93 7.90 -35.11
N GLY A 722 -8.13 6.77 -34.44
CA GLY A 722 -7.67 5.48 -34.94
C GLY A 722 -6.20 5.17 -34.63
N SER A 723 -5.50 6.06 -33.92
CA SER A 723 -4.09 5.87 -33.56
C SER A 723 -3.87 5.82 -32.05
N ILE A 724 -2.79 5.13 -31.67
CA ILE A 724 -2.27 5.11 -30.30
C ILE A 724 -0.95 5.89 -30.27
N THR A 725 -0.95 7.02 -29.55
CA THR A 725 0.23 7.84 -29.32
C THR A 725 0.85 7.52 -27.95
N ALA A 726 2.09 7.05 -27.96
CA ALA A 726 2.89 6.83 -26.75
C ALA A 726 3.57 8.12 -26.28
N LEU A 727 3.45 8.42 -24.99
CA LEU A 727 4.23 9.45 -24.29
C LEU A 727 5.33 8.75 -23.47
N MET A 728 6.59 8.89 -23.89
CA MET A 728 7.75 8.27 -23.25
C MET A 728 8.81 9.29 -22.86
N GLY A 729 9.77 8.87 -22.04
CA GLY A 729 10.83 9.72 -21.51
C GLY A 729 11.28 9.27 -20.13
N SER A 730 12.36 9.85 -19.62
CA SER A 730 12.87 9.54 -18.28
C SER A 730 11.87 9.89 -17.17
N SER A 731 12.05 9.31 -15.98
CA SER A 731 11.29 9.73 -14.81
C SER A 731 11.55 11.21 -14.52
N GLY A 732 10.48 11.98 -14.25
CA GLY A 732 10.58 13.44 -14.10
C GLY A 732 10.68 14.25 -15.40
N ALA A 733 10.57 13.64 -16.59
CA ALA A 733 10.53 14.34 -17.88
C ALA A 733 9.25 15.17 -18.12
N GLY A 734 8.22 15.03 -17.27
CA GLY A 734 6.96 15.76 -17.42
C GLY A 734 5.86 15.03 -18.19
N LYS A 735 5.99 13.71 -18.45
CA LYS A 735 4.99 12.89 -19.17
C LYS A 735 3.57 12.99 -18.59
N THR A 736 3.42 12.66 -17.31
CA THR A 736 2.13 12.74 -16.60
C THR A 736 1.67 14.19 -16.46
N THR A 737 2.60 15.13 -16.29
CA THR A 737 2.29 16.56 -16.24
C THR A 737 1.69 17.05 -17.56
N LEU A 738 2.29 16.69 -18.69
CA LEU A 738 1.77 17.00 -20.03
C LEU A 738 0.38 16.40 -20.22
N MET A 739 0.22 15.11 -19.89
CA MET A 739 -1.07 14.42 -19.99
C MET A 739 -2.15 15.06 -19.11
N ASP A 740 -1.82 15.52 -17.90
CA ASP A 740 -2.75 16.20 -17.01
C ASP A 740 -3.14 17.60 -17.51
N VAL A 741 -2.21 18.31 -18.14
CA VAL A 741 -2.45 19.65 -18.72
C VAL A 741 -3.37 19.53 -19.94
N ILE A 742 -3.09 18.61 -20.86
CA ILE A 742 -3.94 18.40 -22.06
C ILE A 742 -5.32 17.83 -21.69
N ALA A 743 -5.44 17.09 -20.58
CA ALA A 743 -6.72 16.60 -20.06
C ALA A 743 -7.48 17.63 -19.20
N GLY A 744 -6.97 18.86 -19.02
CA GLY A 744 -7.64 19.92 -18.26
C GLY A 744 -7.73 19.64 -16.75
N ARG A 745 -6.83 18.84 -16.20
CA ARG A 745 -6.87 18.39 -14.78
C ARG A 745 -5.98 19.22 -13.85
N LYS A 746 -5.04 20.03 -14.39
CA LYS A 746 -4.24 20.94 -13.57
C LYS A 746 -5.02 22.22 -13.26
N THR A 747 -5.35 22.40 -11.99
CA THR A 747 -6.05 23.59 -11.46
C THR A 747 -5.12 24.64 -10.85
N GLY A 748 -3.84 24.32 -10.65
CA GLY A 748 -2.81 25.23 -10.15
C GLY A 748 -1.65 25.37 -11.13
N GLY A 749 -0.82 26.40 -10.95
CA GLY A 749 0.25 26.75 -11.90
C GLY A 749 -0.23 27.64 -13.05
N LYS A 750 0.70 28.09 -13.88
CA LYS A 750 0.43 28.89 -15.08
C LYS A 750 0.58 28.01 -16.31
N ILE A 751 -0.48 27.88 -17.10
CA ILE A 751 -0.48 27.19 -18.41
C ILE A 751 -0.43 28.27 -19.50
N THR A 752 0.50 28.17 -20.45
CA THR A 752 0.52 29.00 -21.66
C THR A 752 0.61 28.12 -22.91
N GLY A 753 0.15 28.62 -24.05
CA GLY A 753 0.01 27.83 -25.28
C GLY A 753 -1.46 27.54 -25.61
N LYS A 754 -1.68 26.69 -26.63
CA LYS A 754 -3.03 26.34 -27.11
C LYS A 754 -3.24 24.84 -27.07
N ILE A 755 -4.43 24.42 -26.61
CA ILE A 755 -4.93 23.05 -26.72
C ILE A 755 -6.13 23.10 -27.67
N LEU A 756 -6.10 22.28 -28.71
CA LEU A 756 -7.04 22.30 -29.82
C LEU A 756 -7.71 20.93 -29.97
N LEU A 757 -9.02 20.92 -30.24
CA LEU A 757 -9.81 19.75 -30.61
C LEU A 757 -10.38 19.99 -32.01
N ASN A 758 -10.04 19.14 -32.98
CA ASN A 758 -10.45 19.29 -34.39
C ASN A 758 -10.10 20.65 -35.02
N GLY A 759 -9.01 21.29 -34.58
CA GLY A 759 -8.59 22.62 -35.04
C GLY A 759 -9.25 23.81 -34.31
N TYR A 760 -10.14 23.58 -33.35
CA TYR A 760 -10.78 24.62 -32.53
C TYR A 760 -10.17 24.67 -31.13
N GLU A 761 -10.04 25.86 -30.52
CA GLU A 761 -9.52 25.98 -29.15
C GLU A 761 -10.44 25.29 -28.15
N ALA A 762 -9.87 24.39 -27.35
CA ALA A 762 -10.61 23.49 -26.50
C ALA A 762 -11.11 24.21 -25.23
N THR A 763 -12.42 24.21 -25.01
CA THR A 763 -12.98 24.64 -23.71
C THR A 763 -12.79 23.54 -22.66
N ASP A 764 -12.62 23.90 -21.39
CA ASP A 764 -12.50 22.94 -20.27
C ASP A 764 -13.71 21.97 -20.22
N LEU A 765 -14.91 22.47 -20.56
CA LEU A 765 -16.10 21.63 -20.62
C LEU A 765 -16.04 20.62 -21.78
N ALA A 766 -15.54 21.03 -22.95
CA ALA A 766 -15.38 20.14 -24.09
C ALA A 766 -14.36 19.04 -23.81
N ILE A 767 -13.21 19.39 -23.23
CA ILE A 767 -12.19 18.42 -22.81
C ILE A 767 -12.80 17.40 -21.85
N ARG A 768 -13.49 17.84 -20.78
CA ARG A 768 -14.06 16.93 -19.78
C ARG A 768 -15.18 16.02 -20.29
N ARG A 769 -15.92 16.43 -21.33
CA ARG A 769 -17.01 15.64 -21.91
C ARG A 769 -16.56 14.71 -23.03
N CYS A 770 -15.53 15.08 -23.79
CA CYS A 770 -15.01 14.27 -24.90
C CYS A 770 -13.95 13.26 -24.47
N THR A 771 -13.32 13.45 -23.30
CA THR A 771 -12.17 12.66 -22.87
C THR A 771 -12.53 11.66 -21.78
N GLY A 772 -11.96 10.47 -21.86
CA GLY A 772 -11.83 9.51 -20.76
C GLY A 772 -10.42 9.58 -20.20
N TYR A 773 -10.26 9.54 -18.88
CA TYR A 773 -8.94 9.58 -18.25
C TYR A 773 -8.80 8.43 -17.26
N CYS A 774 -7.93 7.48 -17.57
CA CYS A 774 -7.58 6.39 -16.68
C CYS A 774 -6.36 6.75 -15.85
N GLU A 775 -6.56 6.96 -14.55
CA GLU A 775 -5.45 7.10 -13.61
C GLU A 775 -4.68 5.77 -13.45
N GLN A 776 -3.42 5.88 -13.03
CA GLN A 776 -2.57 4.71 -12.78
C GLN A 776 -3.18 3.76 -11.74
N MET A 777 -3.87 4.30 -10.73
CA MET A 777 -4.57 3.53 -9.70
C MET A 777 -6.07 3.86 -9.72
N GLY A 778 -6.87 3.02 -10.37
CA GLY A 778 -8.33 3.21 -10.41
C GLY A 778 -8.97 2.95 -9.05
N VAL A 779 -9.75 3.90 -8.53
CA VAL A 779 -10.52 3.75 -7.30
C VAL A 779 -11.96 3.38 -7.64
N HIS A 780 -12.37 2.16 -7.30
CA HIS A 780 -13.71 1.66 -7.58
C HIS A 780 -14.46 1.29 -6.32
N SER A 781 -15.79 1.18 -6.44
CA SER A 781 -16.63 0.72 -5.35
C SER A 781 -16.46 -0.79 -5.16
N GLU A 782 -15.81 -1.20 -4.07
CA GLU A 782 -15.59 -2.62 -3.76
C GLU A 782 -16.88 -3.46 -3.70
N ALA A 783 -18.06 -2.86 -3.43
CA ALA A 783 -19.33 -3.58 -3.32
C ALA A 783 -20.13 -3.71 -4.63
N ALA A 784 -19.73 -2.97 -5.68
CA ALA A 784 -20.36 -3.04 -7.00
C ALA A 784 -19.80 -4.22 -7.80
N THR A 785 -20.58 -4.72 -8.75
CA THR A 785 -20.07 -5.62 -9.80
C THR A 785 -19.38 -4.82 -10.90
N ILE A 786 -18.56 -5.50 -11.72
CA ILE A 786 -17.91 -4.88 -12.88
C ILE A 786 -18.97 -4.26 -13.81
N ARG A 787 -20.02 -5.01 -14.16
CA ARG A 787 -21.14 -4.54 -15.00
C ARG A 787 -21.86 -3.33 -14.40
N GLU A 788 -22.07 -3.32 -13.07
CA GLU A 788 -22.71 -2.18 -12.41
C GLU A 788 -21.84 -0.93 -12.42
N ALA A 789 -20.52 -1.06 -12.25
CA ALA A 789 -19.61 0.07 -12.34
C ALA A 789 -19.61 0.68 -13.76
N LEU A 790 -19.59 -0.17 -14.80
CA LEU A 790 -19.71 0.26 -16.20
C LEU A 790 -21.07 0.94 -16.47
N THR A 791 -22.16 0.34 -16.00
CA THR A 791 -23.52 0.88 -16.14
C THR A 791 -23.63 2.24 -15.44
N PHE A 792 -23.09 2.35 -14.22
CA PHE A 792 -23.08 3.61 -13.48
C PHE A 792 -22.35 4.71 -14.25
N SER A 793 -21.22 4.39 -14.90
CA SER A 793 -20.50 5.36 -15.73
C SER A 793 -21.30 5.77 -16.97
N SER A 794 -21.80 4.79 -17.73
CA SER A 794 -22.58 5.00 -18.96
C SER A 794 -23.78 5.93 -18.72
N PHE A 795 -24.58 5.67 -17.68
CA PHE A 795 -25.78 6.46 -17.40
C PHE A 795 -25.52 7.89 -16.90
N LEU A 796 -24.36 8.14 -16.28
CA LEU A 796 -24.04 9.46 -15.70
C LEU A 796 -23.24 10.35 -16.65
N ARG A 797 -22.45 9.76 -17.56
CA ARG A 797 -21.57 10.49 -18.47
C ARG A 797 -22.09 10.59 -19.89
N GLN A 798 -22.93 9.67 -20.35
CA GLN A 798 -23.63 9.84 -21.62
C GLN A 798 -24.78 10.84 -21.49
N ASP A 799 -25.11 11.52 -22.59
CA ASP A 799 -26.14 12.54 -22.61
C ASP A 799 -27.53 11.97 -22.26
N ALA A 800 -28.38 12.78 -21.64
CA ALA A 800 -29.75 12.39 -21.31
C ALA A 800 -30.60 12.06 -22.56
N SER A 801 -30.24 12.61 -23.73
CA SER A 801 -30.89 12.31 -25.02
C SER A 801 -30.63 10.89 -25.54
N VAL A 802 -29.56 10.23 -25.10
CA VAL A 802 -29.24 8.87 -25.54
C VAL A 802 -30.20 7.86 -24.88
N PRO A 803 -30.90 7.00 -25.66
CA PRO A 803 -31.80 6.00 -25.11
C PRO A 803 -31.13 5.03 -24.15
N ASP A 804 -31.85 4.60 -23.12
CA ASP A 804 -31.34 3.67 -22.10
C ASP A 804 -30.84 2.35 -22.72
N ALA A 805 -31.49 1.84 -23.77
CA ALA A 805 -31.04 0.64 -24.49
C ALA A 805 -29.61 0.81 -25.05
N LYS A 806 -29.32 1.94 -25.73
CA LYS A 806 -27.99 2.24 -26.26
C LYS A 806 -26.93 2.41 -25.16
N LYS A 807 -27.32 2.89 -23.97
CA LYS A 807 -26.45 2.99 -22.80
C LYS A 807 -26.05 1.63 -22.26
N TYR A 808 -26.98 0.66 -22.25
CA TYR A 808 -26.68 -0.73 -21.91
C TYR A 808 -25.85 -1.42 -23.01
N ASP A 809 -26.13 -1.14 -24.28
CA ASP A 809 -25.33 -1.67 -25.39
C ASP A 809 -23.87 -1.22 -25.31
N SER A 810 -23.64 0.04 -24.91
CA SER A 810 -22.29 0.57 -24.64
C SER A 810 -21.56 -0.20 -23.54
N VAL A 811 -22.29 -0.66 -22.50
CA VAL A 811 -21.71 -1.48 -21.42
C VAL A 811 -21.33 -2.86 -21.94
N ASN A 812 -22.18 -3.48 -22.76
CA ASN A 812 -21.89 -4.77 -23.35
C ASN A 812 -20.71 -4.71 -24.32
N GLU A 813 -20.64 -3.65 -25.15
CA GLU A 813 -19.48 -3.37 -26.00
C GLU A 813 -18.19 -3.26 -25.18
N CYS A 814 -18.22 -2.55 -24.05
CA CYS A 814 -17.05 -2.44 -23.17
C CYS A 814 -16.63 -3.78 -22.57
N ILE A 815 -17.60 -4.62 -22.19
CA ILE A 815 -17.33 -5.95 -21.65
C ILE A 815 -16.66 -6.81 -22.72
N GLU A 816 -17.13 -6.76 -23.96
CA GLU A 816 -16.59 -7.53 -25.08
C GLU A 816 -15.20 -7.05 -25.53
N LEU A 817 -15.05 -5.75 -25.78
CA LEU A 817 -13.77 -5.15 -26.23
C LEU A 817 -12.63 -5.40 -25.24
N LEU A 818 -12.97 -5.40 -23.94
CA LEU A 818 -12.02 -5.60 -22.86
C LEU A 818 -12.06 -7.02 -22.30
N GLY A 819 -12.75 -7.98 -22.92
CA GLY A 819 -12.83 -9.40 -22.52
C GLY A 819 -13.21 -9.65 -21.05
N LEU A 820 -14.19 -8.92 -20.54
CA LEU A 820 -14.65 -8.96 -19.15
C LEU A 820 -15.83 -9.92 -18.91
N GLU A 821 -16.22 -10.73 -19.89
CA GLU A 821 -17.46 -11.52 -19.87
C GLU A 821 -17.57 -12.41 -18.63
N ASP A 822 -16.51 -13.16 -18.32
CA ASP A 822 -16.49 -14.13 -17.21
C ASP A 822 -16.56 -13.48 -15.81
N ILE A 823 -16.19 -12.20 -15.74
CA ILE A 823 -16.08 -11.45 -14.48
C ILE A 823 -17.07 -10.30 -14.38
N ALA A 824 -17.86 -10.04 -15.42
CA ALA A 824 -18.77 -8.90 -15.51
C ALA A 824 -19.73 -8.83 -14.29
N ASP A 825 -20.22 -9.98 -13.83
CA ASP A 825 -21.17 -10.07 -12.73
C ASP A 825 -20.51 -10.41 -11.38
N GLN A 826 -19.18 -10.44 -11.34
CA GLN A 826 -18.38 -10.56 -10.12
C GLN A 826 -18.26 -9.21 -9.42
N ILE A 827 -18.24 -9.23 -8.08
CA ILE A 827 -17.94 -8.07 -7.25
C ILE A 827 -16.46 -7.69 -7.37
N ILE A 828 -16.20 -6.38 -7.45
CA ILE A 828 -14.87 -5.79 -7.64
C ILE A 828 -13.92 -6.09 -6.47
N ARG A 829 -14.44 -6.27 -5.25
CA ARG A 829 -13.62 -6.62 -4.08
C ARG A 829 -12.87 -7.93 -4.30
N GLY A 830 -11.53 -7.83 -4.31
CA GLY A 830 -10.65 -8.98 -4.47
C GLY A 830 -10.30 -9.32 -5.92
N SER A 831 -10.67 -8.48 -6.88
CA SER A 831 -10.21 -8.57 -8.27
C SER A 831 -8.68 -8.45 -8.38
N SER A 832 -8.10 -9.11 -9.39
CA SER A 832 -6.67 -8.98 -9.69
C SER A 832 -6.31 -7.59 -10.22
N VAL A 833 -5.03 -7.22 -10.23
CA VAL A 833 -4.54 -5.93 -10.75
C VAL A 833 -4.92 -5.76 -12.22
N GLU A 834 -4.78 -6.81 -13.03
CA GLU A 834 -5.17 -6.86 -14.43
C GLU A 834 -6.67 -6.59 -14.61
N GLN A 835 -7.53 -7.32 -13.88
CA GLN A 835 -8.98 -7.14 -13.92
C GLN A 835 -9.37 -5.71 -13.53
N MET A 836 -8.67 -5.14 -12.55
CA MET A 836 -8.89 -3.77 -12.11
C MET A 836 -8.51 -2.74 -13.19
N LYS A 837 -7.38 -2.96 -13.89
CA LYS A 837 -6.95 -2.10 -15.01
C LYS A 837 -7.96 -2.16 -16.14
N ARG A 838 -8.41 -3.36 -16.54
CA ARG A 838 -9.46 -3.56 -17.56
C ARG A 838 -10.76 -2.89 -17.15
N LEU A 839 -11.21 -3.05 -15.91
CA LEU A 839 -12.38 -2.33 -15.39
C LEU A 839 -12.22 -0.81 -15.44
N THR A 840 -11.05 -0.27 -15.09
CA THR A 840 -10.81 1.18 -15.11
C THR A 840 -10.90 1.74 -16.52
N ILE A 841 -10.29 1.06 -17.49
CA ILE A 841 -10.41 1.39 -18.92
C ILE A 841 -11.87 1.28 -19.36
N GLY A 842 -12.57 0.23 -18.94
CA GLY A 842 -13.98 0.01 -19.28
C GLY A 842 -14.90 1.09 -18.71
N VAL A 843 -14.68 1.56 -17.48
CA VAL A 843 -15.47 2.62 -16.85
C VAL A 843 -15.36 3.92 -17.63
N GLU A 844 -14.15 4.24 -18.12
CA GLU A 844 -13.96 5.41 -18.99
C GLU A 844 -14.55 5.18 -20.39
N LEU A 845 -14.39 3.99 -20.96
CA LEU A 845 -14.92 3.63 -22.29
C LEU A 845 -16.45 3.61 -22.32
N ALA A 846 -17.11 3.20 -21.24
CA ALA A 846 -18.56 3.13 -21.13
C ALA A 846 -19.24 4.50 -21.25
N ALA A 847 -18.49 5.58 -21.02
CA ALA A 847 -18.93 6.95 -21.27
C ALA A 847 -18.96 7.34 -22.77
N GLN A 848 -18.52 6.45 -23.66
CA GLN A 848 -18.33 6.69 -25.10
C GLN A 848 -17.47 7.93 -25.40
N PRO A 849 -16.25 8.05 -24.81
CA PRO A 849 -15.37 9.17 -25.09
C PRO A 849 -14.77 9.07 -26.50
N SER A 850 -14.50 10.23 -27.10
CA SER A 850 -13.78 10.33 -28.39
C SER A 850 -12.27 10.21 -28.22
N VAL A 851 -11.75 10.67 -27.07
CA VAL A 851 -10.32 10.66 -26.72
C VAL A 851 -10.14 9.92 -25.41
N ILE A 852 -9.15 9.03 -25.33
CA ILE A 852 -8.84 8.28 -24.10
C ILE A 852 -7.39 8.55 -23.71
N PHE A 853 -7.21 9.08 -22.50
CA PHE A 853 -5.92 9.20 -21.83
C PHE A 853 -5.71 8.01 -20.91
N LEU A 854 -4.63 7.25 -21.13
CA LEU A 854 -4.26 6.10 -20.30
C LEU A 854 -2.96 6.38 -19.55
N GLY A 855 -3.03 6.53 -18.22
CA GLY A 855 -1.87 6.64 -17.36
C GLY A 855 -1.27 5.28 -17.04
N GLU A 856 -0.15 4.93 -17.69
CA GLU A 856 0.62 3.69 -17.47
C GLU A 856 -0.28 2.43 -17.41
N PRO A 857 -0.94 2.07 -18.53
CA PRO A 857 -1.88 0.95 -18.56
C PRO A 857 -1.22 -0.40 -18.28
N THR A 858 0.09 -0.53 -18.54
CA THR A 858 0.86 -1.77 -18.39
C THR A 858 1.57 -1.90 -17.03
N SER A 859 1.47 -0.90 -16.14
CA SER A 859 2.22 -0.89 -14.88
C SER A 859 1.77 -2.01 -13.93
N GLY A 860 2.72 -2.77 -13.37
CA GLY A 860 2.44 -3.80 -12.36
C GLY A 860 1.81 -5.07 -12.91
N LEU A 861 1.96 -5.30 -14.22
CA LEU A 861 1.48 -6.47 -14.95
C LEU A 861 2.67 -7.21 -15.58
N ASP A 862 2.53 -8.52 -15.77
CA ASP A 862 3.40 -9.29 -16.65
C ASP A 862 3.08 -8.96 -18.12
N ALA A 863 3.98 -9.26 -19.06
CA ALA A 863 3.88 -8.83 -20.45
C ALA A 863 2.71 -9.52 -21.14
N ARG A 864 2.28 -10.70 -20.69
CA ARG A 864 1.07 -11.33 -21.21
C ARG A 864 -0.16 -10.52 -20.82
N SER A 865 -0.33 -10.25 -19.52
CA SER A 865 -1.42 -9.40 -19.02
C SER A 865 -1.38 -7.99 -19.63
N ALA A 866 -0.18 -7.41 -19.77
CA ALA A 866 0.03 -6.10 -20.38
C ALA A 866 -0.30 -6.11 -21.88
N LYS A 867 0.13 -7.14 -22.62
CA LYS A 867 -0.21 -7.33 -24.03
C LYS A 867 -1.71 -7.52 -24.22
N LEU A 868 -2.36 -8.34 -23.40
CA LEU A 868 -3.81 -8.53 -23.46
C LEU A 868 -4.57 -7.21 -23.27
N ILE A 869 -4.14 -6.38 -22.31
CA ILE A 869 -4.70 -5.04 -22.13
C ILE A 869 -4.44 -4.15 -23.34
N MET A 870 -3.22 -4.14 -23.87
CA MET A 870 -2.85 -3.30 -25.01
C MET A 870 -3.50 -3.75 -26.32
N ASP A 871 -3.75 -5.04 -26.52
CA ASP A 871 -4.55 -5.58 -27.61
C ASP A 871 -6.01 -5.11 -27.49
N GLY A 872 -6.57 -5.10 -26.28
CA GLY A 872 -7.87 -4.49 -26.01
C GLY A 872 -7.89 -2.99 -26.33
N VAL A 873 -6.84 -2.25 -25.95
CA VAL A 873 -6.68 -0.82 -26.27
C VAL A 873 -6.53 -0.60 -27.78
N ARG A 874 -5.84 -1.48 -28.50
CA ARG A 874 -5.74 -1.46 -29.98
C ARG A 874 -7.09 -1.64 -30.64
N LYS A 875 -7.89 -2.62 -30.20
CA LYS A 875 -9.28 -2.78 -30.68
C LYS A 875 -10.11 -1.51 -30.42
N VAL A 876 -9.92 -0.86 -29.26
CA VAL A 876 -10.59 0.41 -28.95
C VAL A 876 -10.10 1.54 -29.88
N ALA A 877 -8.81 1.62 -30.19
CA ALA A 877 -8.29 2.59 -31.16
C ALA A 877 -8.88 2.35 -32.56
N ASP A 878 -8.90 1.09 -33.03
CA ASP A 878 -9.39 0.68 -34.36
C ASP A 878 -10.85 1.04 -34.60
N SER A 879 -11.65 1.18 -33.54
CA SER A 879 -13.02 1.71 -33.63
C SER A 879 -13.09 3.16 -34.14
N GLY A 880 -11.97 3.90 -34.10
CA GLY A 880 -11.83 5.29 -34.52
C GLY A 880 -11.64 6.28 -33.37
N ARG A 881 -11.29 5.82 -32.16
CA ARG A 881 -11.01 6.69 -31.00
C ARG A 881 -9.55 7.13 -30.99
N THR A 882 -9.26 8.28 -30.40
CA THR A 882 -7.89 8.79 -30.24
C THR A 882 -7.36 8.35 -28.89
N ILE A 883 -6.23 7.64 -28.85
CA ILE A 883 -5.65 7.15 -27.60
C ILE A 883 -4.28 7.79 -27.38
N ILE A 884 -4.10 8.39 -26.20
CA ILE A 884 -2.81 8.91 -25.75
C ILE A 884 -2.49 8.21 -24.44
N CYS A 885 -1.34 7.54 -24.36
CA CYS A 885 -0.95 6.87 -23.12
C CYS A 885 0.49 7.16 -22.73
N THR A 886 0.73 7.28 -21.43
CA THR A 886 2.09 7.30 -20.89
C THR A 886 2.57 5.86 -20.70
N ILE A 887 3.77 5.53 -21.18
CA ILE A 887 4.38 4.23 -20.94
C ILE A 887 5.85 4.39 -20.57
N HIS A 888 6.29 3.63 -19.57
CA HIS A 888 7.65 3.77 -19.05
C HIS A 888 8.66 2.90 -19.79
N GLN A 889 8.35 1.61 -19.97
CA GLN A 889 9.23 0.67 -20.67
C GLN A 889 8.45 -0.57 -21.13
N PRO A 890 7.85 -0.54 -22.33
CA PRO A 890 7.13 -1.70 -22.87
C PRO A 890 8.09 -2.79 -23.32
N SER A 891 7.62 -4.04 -23.31
CA SER A 891 8.24 -5.10 -24.10
C SER A 891 8.17 -4.76 -25.59
N SER A 892 9.07 -5.32 -26.40
CA SER A 892 9.12 -5.06 -27.84
C SER A 892 7.76 -5.29 -28.52
N GLU A 893 7.03 -6.34 -28.13
CA GLU A 893 5.68 -6.62 -28.66
C GLU A 893 4.66 -5.53 -28.36
N VAL A 894 4.67 -5.00 -27.13
CA VAL A 894 3.76 -3.90 -26.75
C VAL A 894 4.19 -2.60 -27.44
N PHE A 895 5.50 -2.39 -27.59
CA PHE A 895 6.02 -1.19 -28.23
C PHE A 895 5.59 -1.10 -29.70
N TYR A 896 5.52 -2.23 -30.40
CA TYR A 896 5.09 -2.31 -31.80
C TYR A 896 3.59 -2.04 -32.01
N LEU A 897 2.77 -1.97 -30.94
CA LEU A 897 1.35 -1.59 -31.04
C LEU A 897 1.14 -0.08 -31.15
N PHE A 898 2.16 0.74 -30.88
CA PHE A 898 2.09 2.20 -30.97
C PHE A 898 2.30 2.70 -32.40
N ASP A 899 1.47 3.65 -32.82
CA ASP A 899 1.59 4.26 -34.14
C ASP A 899 2.56 5.45 -34.11
N SER A 900 2.50 6.24 -33.03
CA SER A 900 3.28 7.47 -32.87
C SER A 900 3.90 7.56 -31.49
N LEU A 901 5.04 8.25 -31.39
CA LEU A 901 5.78 8.45 -30.15
C LEU A 901 6.07 9.93 -29.94
N LEU A 902 5.82 10.44 -28.73
CA LEU A 902 6.35 11.70 -28.22
C LEU A 902 7.35 11.38 -27.10
N LEU A 903 8.63 11.66 -27.34
CA LEU A 903 9.72 11.42 -26.41
C LEU A 903 10.15 12.73 -25.73
N LEU A 904 10.09 12.75 -24.40
CA LEU A 904 10.50 13.89 -23.58
C LEU A 904 11.79 13.58 -22.80
N LYS A 905 12.67 14.58 -22.67
CA LYS A 905 13.81 14.51 -21.73
C LYS A 905 13.49 15.19 -20.40
N ARG A 906 14.33 14.94 -19.40
CA ARG A 906 14.28 15.65 -18.11
C ARG A 906 14.37 17.17 -18.36
N GLY A 907 13.45 17.92 -17.76
CA GLY A 907 13.32 19.37 -17.99
C GLY A 907 12.18 19.78 -18.93
N GLY A 908 11.38 18.83 -19.42
CA GLY A 908 10.12 19.13 -20.11
C GLY A 908 10.26 19.54 -21.56
N GLU A 909 11.25 19.00 -22.26
CA GLU A 909 11.57 19.34 -23.65
C GLU A 909 11.45 18.12 -24.56
N THR A 910 11.09 18.35 -25.83
CA THR A 910 10.87 17.29 -26.82
C THR A 910 12.17 16.85 -27.48
N VAL A 911 12.40 15.54 -27.53
CA VAL A 911 13.57 14.90 -28.18
C VAL A 911 13.19 14.24 -29.50
N PHE A 912 11.98 13.69 -29.59
CA PHE A 912 11.49 13.06 -30.80
C PHE A 912 9.96 13.12 -30.82
N TYR A 913 9.39 13.36 -32.00
CA TYR A 913 7.99 13.14 -32.28
C TYR A 913 7.84 12.61 -33.71
N GLY A 914 7.09 11.53 -33.87
CA GLY A 914 6.78 10.99 -35.19
C GLY A 914 6.17 9.60 -35.18
N ASN A 915 5.82 9.13 -36.37
CA ASN A 915 5.33 7.77 -36.59
C ASN A 915 6.49 6.76 -36.47
N LEU A 916 6.28 5.70 -35.70
CA LEU A 916 7.30 4.68 -35.43
C LEU A 916 7.62 3.82 -36.66
N GLY A 917 6.65 3.62 -37.56
CA GLY A 917 6.78 2.72 -38.71
C GLY A 917 6.82 1.24 -38.30
N LYS A 918 6.98 0.35 -39.29
CA LYS A 918 7.01 -1.10 -39.04
C LYS A 918 8.24 -1.46 -38.20
N ASN A 919 8.02 -2.14 -37.08
CA ASN A 919 9.05 -2.52 -36.10
C ASN A 919 9.89 -1.32 -35.60
N CYS A 920 9.29 -0.12 -35.54
CA CYS A 920 9.91 1.10 -35.03
C CYS A 920 11.16 1.59 -35.78
N ARG A 921 11.35 1.22 -37.06
CA ARG A 921 12.54 1.58 -37.84
C ARG A 921 12.78 3.08 -37.96
N ASN A 922 11.73 3.89 -38.12
CA ASN A 922 11.89 5.34 -38.27
C ASN A 922 12.57 5.99 -37.04
N LEU A 923 12.26 5.46 -35.85
CA LEU A 923 12.88 5.90 -34.60
C LEU A 923 14.34 5.47 -34.53
N VAL A 924 14.64 4.22 -34.89
CA VAL A 924 16.00 3.68 -34.88
C VAL A 924 16.89 4.45 -35.85
N ASP A 925 16.42 4.65 -37.09
CA ASP A 925 17.15 5.39 -38.12
C ASP A 925 17.43 6.86 -37.69
N TYR A 926 16.50 7.48 -36.94
CA TYR A 926 16.69 8.83 -36.40
C TYR A 926 17.83 8.88 -35.37
N PHE A 927 17.84 7.95 -34.41
CA PHE A 927 18.85 7.93 -33.35
C PHE A 927 20.22 7.48 -33.86
N GLU A 928 20.28 6.51 -34.78
CA GLU A 928 21.54 6.08 -35.42
C GLU A 928 22.15 7.17 -36.32
N GLY A 929 21.32 8.08 -36.83
CA GLY A 929 21.78 9.25 -37.59
C GLY A 929 22.45 10.34 -36.73
N ILE A 930 22.35 10.28 -35.39
CA ILE A 930 22.93 11.29 -34.49
C ILE A 930 24.39 10.93 -34.17
N PRO A 931 25.37 11.83 -34.40
CA PRO A 931 26.76 11.57 -34.07
C PRO A 931 26.96 11.30 -32.57
N GLY A 932 27.59 10.17 -32.23
CA GLY A 932 27.91 9.80 -30.85
C GLY A 932 26.90 8.85 -30.18
N VAL A 933 25.81 8.49 -30.86
CA VAL A 933 24.89 7.44 -30.39
C VAL A 933 25.39 6.06 -30.84
N ALA A 934 25.40 5.08 -29.92
CA ALA A 934 25.77 3.72 -30.25
C ALA A 934 24.64 3.03 -31.03
N PRO A 935 24.93 2.29 -32.13
CA PRO A 935 23.90 1.62 -32.92
C PRO A 935 23.16 0.56 -32.12
N LEU A 936 21.91 0.26 -32.52
CA LEU A 936 21.07 -0.69 -31.81
C LEU A 936 21.69 -2.11 -31.87
N PRO A 937 21.99 -2.76 -30.73
CA PRO A 937 22.48 -4.14 -30.73
C PRO A 937 21.44 -5.11 -31.30
N LYS A 938 21.90 -6.20 -31.95
CA LYS A 938 20.99 -7.21 -32.53
C LYS A 938 20.15 -7.88 -31.44
N GLY A 939 18.83 -7.95 -31.64
CA GLY A 939 17.89 -8.54 -30.69
C GLY A 939 17.53 -7.63 -29.50
N TYR A 940 18.02 -6.40 -29.49
CA TYR A 940 17.81 -5.47 -28.38
C TYR A 940 16.50 -4.69 -28.52
N ASN A 941 15.81 -4.46 -27.40
CA ASN A 941 14.54 -3.74 -27.38
C ASN A 941 14.76 -2.24 -27.72
N PRO A 942 14.19 -1.73 -28.83
CA PRO A 942 14.36 -0.32 -29.24
C PRO A 942 13.88 0.69 -28.19
N ALA A 943 12.86 0.34 -27.41
CA ALA A 943 12.30 1.22 -26.39
C ALA A 943 13.26 1.43 -25.22
N THR A 944 13.97 0.37 -24.81
CA THR A 944 15.02 0.45 -23.78
C THR A 944 16.20 1.27 -24.28
N TRP A 945 16.69 0.95 -25.49
CA TRP A 945 17.85 1.58 -26.08
C TRP A 945 17.68 3.09 -26.24
N MET A 946 16.51 3.56 -26.69
CA MET A 946 16.27 5.01 -26.83
C MET A 946 16.34 5.73 -25.47
N LEU A 947 15.84 5.10 -24.41
CA LEU A 947 15.79 5.70 -23.07
C LEU A 947 17.20 5.81 -22.47
N GLU A 948 18.05 4.82 -22.72
CA GLU A 948 19.46 4.84 -22.33
C GLU A 948 20.23 5.92 -23.08
N CYS A 949 20.00 6.05 -24.39
CA CYS A 949 20.63 7.08 -25.21
C CYS A 949 20.37 8.50 -24.67
N ILE A 950 19.16 8.77 -24.17
CA ILE A 950 18.80 10.07 -23.59
C ILE A 950 19.17 10.21 -22.10
N GLY A 951 19.86 9.22 -21.51
CA GLY A 951 20.34 9.26 -20.13
C GLY A 951 19.27 8.99 -19.07
N ALA A 952 18.25 8.17 -19.37
CA ALA A 952 17.27 7.73 -18.38
C ALA A 952 17.85 6.61 -17.49
N GLY A 953 18.60 6.97 -16.43
CA GLY A 953 19.14 6.05 -15.42
C GLY A 953 19.60 6.78 -14.15
N VAL A 954 19.87 6.05 -13.05
CA VAL A 954 20.29 6.65 -11.77
C VAL A 954 21.78 7.06 -11.84
N GLY A 955 22.56 6.38 -12.67
CA GLY A 955 23.91 6.78 -13.07
C GLY A 955 23.89 7.97 -14.03
N ASN A 956 24.15 9.17 -13.51
CA ASN A 956 24.20 10.44 -14.25
C ASN A 956 25.38 10.56 -15.24
N SER A 957 25.95 9.45 -15.69
CA SER A 957 27.30 9.39 -16.29
C SER A 957 27.33 9.65 -17.81
N ALA A 958 26.20 9.55 -18.52
CA ALA A 958 26.16 9.67 -19.98
C ALA A 958 25.41 10.91 -20.52
N GLY A 959 24.62 11.61 -19.68
CA GLY A 959 23.63 12.61 -20.15
C GLY A 959 24.15 14.01 -20.51
N ASN A 960 25.45 14.29 -20.39
CA ASN A 960 25.97 15.68 -20.49
C ASN A 960 26.75 16.02 -21.77
N GLN A 961 26.88 15.12 -22.75
CA GLN A 961 27.70 15.41 -23.95
C GLN A 961 26.89 15.75 -25.23
N THR A 962 25.63 15.34 -25.37
CA THR A 962 24.83 15.53 -26.60
C THR A 962 23.49 16.24 -26.34
N ASN A 963 23.28 17.40 -26.99
CA ASN A 963 22.01 18.14 -26.88
C ASN A 963 20.97 17.63 -27.89
N PHE A 964 20.24 16.57 -27.51
CA PHE A 964 19.21 15.95 -28.35
C PHE A 964 18.07 16.90 -28.80
N VAL A 965 17.79 17.95 -28.04
CA VAL A 965 16.71 18.92 -28.36
C VAL A 965 17.08 19.76 -29.58
N ASP A 966 18.33 20.19 -29.68
CA ASP A 966 18.81 20.98 -30.83
C ASP A 966 18.79 20.16 -32.11
N TYR A 967 19.13 18.86 -32.01
CA TYR A 967 19.04 17.93 -33.14
C TYR A 967 17.60 17.75 -33.60
N PHE A 968 16.66 17.57 -32.67
CA PHE A 968 15.25 17.48 -33.01
C PHE A 968 14.75 18.74 -33.73
N ASN A 969 15.05 19.92 -33.19
CA ASN A 969 14.61 21.19 -33.78
C ASN A 969 15.16 21.43 -35.21
N LYS A 970 16.33 20.86 -35.54
CA LYS A 970 16.93 20.93 -36.89
C LYS A 970 16.55 19.75 -37.79
N SER A 971 15.91 18.72 -37.25
CA SER A 971 15.61 17.47 -37.96
C SER A 971 14.49 17.62 -39.00
N SER A 972 14.46 16.71 -39.96
CA SER A 972 13.33 16.55 -40.89
C SER A 972 12.03 16.22 -40.14
N TYR A 973 12.10 15.48 -39.03
CA TYR A 973 10.93 15.13 -38.21
C TYR A 973 10.24 16.36 -37.60
N ARG A 974 11.00 17.40 -37.23
CA ARG A 974 10.41 18.66 -36.77
C ARG A 974 9.66 19.37 -37.90
N GLN A 975 10.23 19.40 -39.11
CA GLN A 975 9.57 20.00 -40.28
C GLN A 975 8.30 19.22 -40.67
N VAL A 976 8.32 17.89 -40.55
CA VAL A 976 7.13 17.05 -40.74
C VAL A 976 6.09 17.34 -39.66
N LEU A 977 6.47 17.44 -38.39
CA LEU A 977 5.55 17.83 -37.31
C LEU A 977 4.89 19.18 -37.60
N ASP A 978 5.67 20.20 -37.96
CA ASP A 978 5.14 21.54 -38.22
C ASP A 978 4.21 21.56 -39.46
N SER A 979 4.51 20.76 -40.49
CA SER A 979 3.65 20.65 -41.68
C SER A 979 2.36 19.84 -41.45
N GLU A 980 2.42 18.76 -40.66
CA GLU A 980 1.25 17.99 -40.23
C GLU A 980 0.35 18.79 -39.28
N MET A 981 0.93 19.56 -38.36
CA MET A 981 0.16 20.46 -37.50
C MET A 981 -0.59 21.51 -38.31
N ALA A 982 -0.03 22.00 -39.42
CA ALA A 982 -0.66 22.98 -40.30
C ALA A 982 -1.83 22.42 -41.15
N LYS A 983 -2.12 21.11 -41.10
CA LYS A 983 -3.25 20.52 -41.82
C LYS A 983 -4.61 20.89 -41.22
N GLU A 984 -5.62 20.90 -42.08
CA GLU A 984 -7.01 21.03 -41.70
C GLU A 984 -7.44 19.87 -40.79
N GLY A 985 -8.15 20.18 -39.70
CA GLY A 985 -8.57 19.24 -38.66
C GLY A 985 -7.58 19.04 -37.52
N VAL A 986 -6.35 19.59 -37.60
CA VAL A 986 -5.33 19.51 -36.55
C VAL A 986 -5.21 20.84 -35.79
N THR A 987 -4.63 21.87 -36.40
CA THR A 987 -4.59 23.24 -35.83
C THR A 987 -5.48 24.22 -36.57
N VAL A 988 -5.88 23.89 -37.80
CA VAL A 988 -6.80 24.69 -38.61
C VAL A 988 -8.16 24.00 -38.63
N PRO A 989 -9.28 24.71 -38.39
CA PRO A 989 -10.63 24.15 -38.50
C PRO A 989 -10.88 23.49 -39.86
N SER A 990 -11.44 22.28 -39.86
CA SER A 990 -11.90 21.58 -41.08
C SER A 990 -13.43 21.64 -41.18
N PRO A 991 -14.02 21.76 -42.38
CA PRO A 991 -15.47 21.64 -42.57
C PRO A 991 -16.01 20.22 -42.30
N ASP A 992 -15.16 19.20 -42.37
CA ASP A 992 -15.56 17.79 -42.18
C ASP A 992 -15.60 17.37 -40.70
N LEU A 993 -14.92 18.11 -39.80
CA LEU A 993 -14.84 17.83 -38.37
C LEU A 993 -15.50 18.96 -37.55
N PRO A 994 -16.64 18.70 -36.87
CA PRO A 994 -17.35 19.75 -36.14
C PRO A 994 -16.63 20.18 -34.86
N GLU A 995 -16.89 21.42 -34.43
CA GLU A 995 -16.49 21.93 -33.11
C GLU A 995 -17.24 21.20 -31.98
N MET A 996 -16.51 20.81 -30.93
CA MET A 996 -17.09 20.09 -29.79
C MET A 996 -17.74 21.05 -28.77
N VAL A 997 -18.98 21.47 -29.06
CA VAL A 997 -19.73 22.39 -28.20
C VAL A 997 -20.72 21.64 -27.30
N PHE A 998 -20.70 21.93 -26.00
CA PHE A 998 -21.64 21.36 -25.03
C PHE A 998 -22.40 22.45 -24.27
N ALA A 999 -23.72 22.48 -24.42
CA ALA A 999 -24.57 23.48 -23.76
C ALA A 999 -24.76 23.27 -22.25
N LYS A 1000 -24.61 22.03 -21.76
CA LYS A 1000 -24.86 21.66 -20.35
C LYS A 1000 -23.59 21.13 -19.70
N LYS A 1001 -23.29 21.64 -18.50
CA LYS A 1001 -22.19 21.16 -17.63
C LYS A 1001 -22.34 19.68 -17.25
N ARG A 1002 -23.58 19.21 -17.05
CA ARG A 1002 -23.90 17.82 -16.68
C ARG A 1002 -24.56 17.10 -17.86
N ALA A 1003 -24.10 15.88 -18.15
CA ALA A 1003 -24.64 15.05 -19.23
C ALA A 1003 -25.98 14.40 -18.84
N ALA A 1004 -26.04 13.79 -17.65
CA ALA A 1004 -27.26 13.20 -17.10
C ALA A 1004 -28.15 14.21 -16.36
N THR A 1005 -29.45 13.93 -16.30
CA THR A 1005 -30.40 14.72 -15.50
C THR A 1005 -30.18 14.50 -14.00
N TRP A 1006 -30.59 15.47 -13.17
CA TRP A 1006 -30.52 15.34 -11.71
C TRP A 1006 -31.28 14.10 -11.20
N ALA A 1007 -32.44 13.78 -11.79
CA ALA A 1007 -33.24 12.62 -11.38
C ALA A 1007 -32.51 11.29 -11.68
N THR A 1008 -31.86 11.18 -12.85
CA THR A 1008 -31.03 10.02 -13.19
C THR A 1008 -29.83 9.91 -12.25
N GLN A 1009 -29.14 11.02 -11.99
CA GLN A 1009 -28.03 11.08 -11.03
C GLN A 1009 -28.45 10.58 -9.65
N MET A 1010 -29.56 11.12 -9.12
CA MET A 1010 -30.10 10.73 -7.83
C MET A 1010 -30.47 9.24 -7.79
N LYS A 1011 -31.18 8.74 -8.82
CA LYS A 1011 -31.58 7.32 -8.91
C LYS A 1011 -30.36 6.38 -8.83
N PHE A 1012 -29.33 6.60 -9.66
CA PHE A 1012 -28.16 5.72 -9.71
C PHE A 1012 -27.29 5.82 -8.46
N VAL A 1013 -27.13 7.03 -7.91
CA VAL A 1013 -26.38 7.24 -6.67
C VAL A 1013 -27.08 6.58 -5.48
N VAL A 1014 -28.40 6.76 -5.32
CA VAL A 1014 -29.20 6.10 -4.27
C VAL A 1014 -29.18 4.58 -4.44
N THR A 1015 -29.34 4.08 -5.67
CA THR A 1015 -29.28 2.64 -5.95
C THR A 1015 -27.92 2.06 -5.57
N ARG A 1016 -26.82 2.73 -5.94
CA ARG A 1016 -25.46 2.33 -5.56
C ARG A 1016 -25.27 2.31 -4.05
N PHE A 1017 -25.77 3.33 -3.33
CA PHE A 1017 -25.69 3.35 -1.86
C PHE A 1017 -26.53 2.24 -1.21
N PHE A 1018 -27.72 1.98 -1.72
CA PHE A 1018 -28.60 0.90 -1.25
C PHE A 1018 -27.94 -0.47 -1.47
N GLN A 1019 -27.42 -0.72 -2.67
CA GLN A 1019 -26.69 -1.95 -2.98
C GLN A 1019 -25.44 -2.11 -2.10
N MET A 1020 -24.63 -1.05 -1.94
CA MET A 1020 -23.47 -1.06 -1.06
C MET A 1020 -23.86 -1.37 0.40
N TYR A 1021 -24.96 -0.79 0.88
CA TYR A 1021 -25.49 -1.05 2.21
C TYR A 1021 -25.84 -2.53 2.38
N TRP A 1022 -26.64 -3.11 1.48
CA TRP A 1022 -27.10 -4.50 1.61
C TRP A 1022 -26.04 -5.55 1.25
N ARG A 1023 -25.03 -5.20 0.45
CA ARG A 1023 -23.88 -6.06 0.10
C ARG A 1023 -22.71 -5.98 1.08
N THR A 1024 -22.89 -5.28 2.19
CA THR A 1024 -21.98 -5.30 3.34
C THR A 1024 -22.64 -6.08 4.48
N PRO A 1025 -22.77 -7.41 4.37
CA PRO A 1025 -23.59 -8.21 5.29
C PRO A 1025 -22.98 -8.22 6.69
N THR A 1026 -21.65 -8.21 6.79
CA THR A 1026 -20.92 -8.11 8.06
C THR A 1026 -21.36 -6.87 8.85
N TYR A 1027 -21.59 -5.74 8.19
CA TYR A 1027 -22.01 -4.51 8.84
C TYR A 1027 -23.45 -4.63 9.36
N ASN A 1028 -24.41 -4.98 8.50
CA ASN A 1028 -25.82 -5.07 8.91
C ASN A 1028 -26.07 -6.20 9.92
N LEU A 1029 -25.41 -7.35 9.76
CA LEU A 1029 -25.55 -8.48 10.68
C LEU A 1029 -25.01 -8.11 12.07
N THR A 1030 -23.85 -7.45 12.12
CA THR A 1030 -23.29 -6.95 13.39
C THR A 1030 -24.29 -6.00 14.04
N ARG A 1031 -24.89 -5.06 13.30
CA ARG A 1031 -25.91 -4.15 13.82
C ARG A 1031 -27.15 -4.88 14.34
N MET A 1032 -27.68 -5.88 13.62
CA MET A 1032 -28.84 -6.65 14.08
C MET A 1032 -28.53 -7.46 15.35
N ILE A 1033 -27.37 -8.11 15.40
CA ILE A 1033 -26.92 -8.85 16.59
C ILE A 1033 -26.77 -7.90 17.77
N LEU A 1034 -26.14 -6.74 17.56
CA LEU A 1034 -25.97 -5.73 18.61
C LEU A 1034 -27.31 -5.18 19.10
N ALA A 1035 -28.25 -4.90 18.21
CA ALA A 1035 -29.58 -4.42 18.61
C ALA A 1035 -30.34 -5.45 19.46
N VAL A 1036 -30.30 -6.73 19.09
CA VAL A 1036 -30.89 -7.82 19.89
C VAL A 1036 -30.19 -7.97 21.22
N PHE A 1037 -28.85 -7.94 21.23
CA PHE A 1037 -28.06 -7.99 22.46
C PHE A 1037 -28.40 -6.84 23.40
N LEU A 1038 -28.52 -5.61 22.89
CA LEU A 1038 -28.88 -4.45 23.70
C LEU A 1038 -30.32 -4.53 24.22
N ALA A 1039 -31.27 -4.99 23.41
CA ALA A 1039 -32.65 -5.20 23.87
C ALA A 1039 -32.72 -6.24 24.99
N LEU A 1040 -31.98 -7.34 24.88
CA LEU A 1040 -31.88 -8.36 25.93
C LEU A 1040 -31.17 -7.83 27.18
N LEU A 1041 -30.09 -7.08 27.02
CA LEU A 1041 -29.35 -6.47 28.14
C LEU A 1041 -30.24 -5.51 28.93
N PHE A 1042 -30.92 -4.57 28.25
CA PHE A 1042 -31.85 -3.66 28.91
C PHE A 1042 -33.03 -4.41 29.53
N GLY A 1043 -33.58 -5.41 28.85
CA GLY A 1043 -34.64 -6.25 29.38
C GLY A 1043 -34.23 -6.94 30.68
N LEU A 1044 -33.04 -7.54 30.72
CA LEU A 1044 -32.54 -8.25 31.91
C LEU A 1044 -32.15 -7.33 33.06
N VAL A 1045 -31.57 -6.15 32.77
CA VAL A 1045 -31.16 -5.20 33.82
C VAL A 1045 -32.38 -4.60 34.54
N PHE A 1046 -33.51 -4.43 33.85
CA PHE A 1046 -34.69 -3.74 34.39
C PHE A 1046 -35.91 -4.64 34.63
N VAL A 1047 -35.77 -5.97 34.50
CA VAL A 1047 -36.91 -6.89 34.65
C VAL A 1047 -37.57 -6.83 36.03
N ASP A 1048 -36.76 -6.63 37.09
CA ASP A 1048 -37.20 -6.58 38.49
C ASP A 1048 -37.05 -5.16 39.08
N ALA A 1049 -37.08 -4.11 38.25
CA ALA A 1049 -36.86 -2.74 38.72
C ALA A 1049 -38.10 -2.18 39.44
N GLU A 1050 -37.95 -1.85 40.73
CA GLU A 1050 -38.97 -1.18 41.55
C GLU A 1050 -38.86 0.36 41.44
N TYR A 1051 -39.96 1.04 41.12
CA TYR A 1051 -40.02 2.50 40.88
C TYR A 1051 -40.52 3.30 42.09
N ASP A 1052 -40.48 2.71 43.29
CA ASP A 1052 -41.03 3.32 44.51
C ASP A 1052 -40.09 4.35 45.15
N SER A 1053 -38.81 4.35 44.74
CA SER A 1053 -37.79 5.29 45.22
C SER A 1053 -37.44 6.33 44.16
N TYR A 1054 -37.02 7.52 44.60
CA TYR A 1054 -36.51 8.57 43.70
C TYR A 1054 -35.38 8.05 42.79
N SER A 1055 -34.48 7.22 43.32
CA SER A 1055 -33.43 6.57 42.53
C SER A 1055 -34.00 5.64 41.46
N GLY A 1056 -35.01 4.82 41.78
CA GLY A 1056 -35.63 3.92 40.80
C GLY A 1056 -36.32 4.65 39.66
N LEU A 1057 -37.06 5.71 39.97
CA LEU A 1057 -37.73 6.52 38.96
C LEU A 1057 -36.73 7.24 38.04
N ASN A 1058 -35.64 7.78 38.61
CA ASN A 1058 -34.56 8.39 37.83
C ASN A 1058 -33.84 7.36 36.94
N SER A 1059 -33.63 6.14 37.42
CA SER A 1059 -33.06 5.04 36.64
C SER A 1059 -33.97 4.59 35.48
N GLY A 1060 -35.28 4.61 35.67
CA GLY A 1060 -36.26 4.36 34.60
C GLY A 1060 -36.22 5.41 33.49
N VAL A 1061 -36.20 6.70 33.86
CA VAL A 1061 -36.09 7.81 32.88
C VAL A 1061 -34.73 7.79 32.17
N GLY A 1062 -33.65 7.53 32.92
CA GLY A 1062 -32.30 7.40 32.38
C GLY A 1062 -32.18 6.27 31.36
N MET A 1063 -32.88 5.15 31.57
CA MET A 1063 -32.94 4.04 30.60
C MET A 1063 -33.61 4.45 29.30
N ILE A 1064 -34.75 5.14 29.34
CA ILE A 1064 -35.45 5.62 28.14
C ILE A 1064 -34.56 6.60 27.36
N PHE A 1065 -33.93 7.54 28.07
CA PHE A 1065 -33.00 8.50 27.47
C PHE A 1065 -31.82 7.77 26.79
N LEU A 1066 -31.18 6.83 27.49
CA LEU A 1066 -30.02 6.11 27.00
C LEU A 1066 -30.37 5.21 25.80
N ALA A 1067 -31.48 4.47 25.86
CA ALA A 1067 -31.94 3.63 24.76
C ALA A 1067 -32.24 4.48 23.52
N THR A 1068 -32.86 5.65 23.69
CA THR A 1068 -33.16 6.57 22.59
C THR A 1068 -31.89 7.22 22.03
N LEU A 1069 -30.99 7.69 22.90
CA LEU A 1069 -29.73 8.31 22.54
C LEU A 1069 -28.82 7.35 21.79
N PHE A 1070 -28.61 6.13 22.31
CA PHE A 1070 -27.70 5.18 21.67
C PHE A 1070 -28.25 4.59 20.38
N ASN A 1071 -29.57 4.33 20.28
CA ASN A 1071 -30.17 3.98 18.99
C ASN A 1071 -29.98 5.11 17.97
N SER A 1072 -30.11 6.37 18.41
CA SER A 1072 -29.88 7.55 17.56
C SER A 1072 -28.41 7.71 17.19
N VAL A 1073 -27.47 7.54 18.12
CA VAL A 1073 -26.02 7.67 17.89
C VAL A 1073 -25.50 6.55 16.98
N VAL A 1074 -25.91 5.30 17.22
CA VAL A 1074 -25.58 4.17 16.34
C VAL A 1074 -26.12 4.43 14.93
N ALA A 1075 -27.36 4.92 14.79
CA ALA A 1075 -27.90 5.30 13.49
C ALA A 1075 -27.18 6.53 12.87
N PHE A 1076 -26.82 7.53 13.66
CA PHE A 1076 -26.27 8.81 13.20
C PHE A 1076 -24.78 8.71 12.83
N CYS A 1077 -23.93 8.21 13.73
CA CYS A 1077 -22.48 8.07 13.51
C CYS A 1077 -22.15 7.15 12.33
N GLU A 1078 -23.00 6.16 12.05
CA GLU A 1078 -22.80 5.23 10.94
C GLU A 1078 -23.23 5.80 9.57
N ASN A 1079 -24.28 6.62 9.53
CA ASN A 1079 -24.76 7.26 8.30
C ASN A 1079 -23.98 8.55 7.95
N LEU A 1080 -23.51 9.30 8.95
CA LEU A 1080 -22.83 10.58 8.77
C LEU A 1080 -21.53 10.44 7.96
N ARG A 1081 -20.78 9.35 8.14
CA ARG A 1081 -19.53 9.09 7.38
C ARG A 1081 -19.77 8.99 5.87
N ARG A 1082 -20.97 8.56 5.47
CA ARG A 1082 -21.38 8.46 4.06
C ARG A 1082 -22.06 9.75 3.57
N PHE A 1083 -22.76 10.47 4.46
CA PHE A 1083 -23.50 11.69 4.12
C PHE A 1083 -22.63 12.94 4.07
N VAL A 1084 -21.68 13.12 5.01
CA VAL A 1084 -20.81 14.31 5.08
C VAL A 1084 -19.87 14.42 3.90
N VAL A 1085 -19.36 13.31 3.36
CA VAL A 1085 -18.56 13.34 2.13
C VAL A 1085 -19.40 13.86 0.95
N VAL A 1086 -20.68 13.48 0.87
CA VAL A 1086 -21.58 13.94 -0.19
C VAL A 1086 -21.97 15.41 0.02
N SER A 1087 -22.37 15.80 1.24
CA SER A 1087 -22.79 17.18 1.53
C SER A 1087 -21.63 18.17 1.47
N ALA A 1088 -20.44 17.84 1.99
CA ALA A 1088 -19.29 18.73 1.92
C ALA A 1088 -18.83 18.93 0.46
N CYS A 1089 -18.78 17.88 -0.35
CA CYS A 1089 -18.46 18.01 -1.78
C CYS A 1089 -19.56 18.75 -2.57
N THR A 1090 -20.82 18.74 -2.13
CA THR A 1090 -21.91 19.47 -2.79
C THR A 1090 -22.00 20.94 -2.35
N PHE A 1091 -21.52 21.28 -1.15
CA PHE A 1091 -21.48 22.67 -0.66
C PHE A 1091 -20.19 23.41 -1.06
N LEU A 1092 -19.09 22.69 -1.31
CA LEU A 1092 -17.80 23.28 -1.69
C LEU A 1092 -17.59 23.41 -3.22
N TYR A 1093 -18.50 22.90 -4.05
CA TYR A 1093 -18.49 22.98 -5.52
C TYR A 1093 -19.84 23.44 -6.06
#